data_AF-A0A9W3CZ34-F1
#
_entry.id   AF-A0A9W3CZ34-F1
#
_cell.length_a   1.000
_cell.length_b   1.000
_cell.length_c   1.000
_cell.angle_alpha   90.00
_cell.angle_beta   90.00
_cell.angle_gamma   90.00
#
_symmetry.space_group_name_H-M   'P 1'
#
loop_
_entity.id
_entity.type
_entity.pdbx_description
1 polymer ?
#
loop_
_entity_poly.entity_id
_entity_poly.type
_entity_poly.pdbx_seq_one_letter_code
_entity_poly.pdbx_strand_id
1 'polypeptide(L)'
;MANPKSVDPSLWWDSFGSLLSELENASLSDELPQPIAEKLEENRAWFVNTVTMFKPASGKSKDALESDVVKIKEQHRLVIKPDLKEKALRISSYLNLDEIQSYILVERSMEQDFGTIDSPPQDFVDLILLQYYFERQCLLKCTKRILTDAIYTAKEESTIRNEAVKLISDGLERQQSSLLESLFSSSFPQQMDVNLFNVWAEATLVEDSLVLDILFLLYHESFHTCNGDRWRTLCSLYKGILLGSYSFRKLAVSAEAQHSACRVKIQLLMILIDTLDMENLLQMVHDGVPFRSGACVFSIIDVQEMDATISSLNTLEVKEAGPLVLAWAVFLCLISSLPGKEESPFLMEIDHVSYVHQAFEASSLSYFLEVLQSNVLDDFDGPISGFRSVLRTFVSAFIASYEINIQLEDANLELILDILCKVYQGEESLCTQFWDRKSYVDGPIRYLLFDLEREFPFRSVEFIRLLASLSEGSWPAECVYNFLDKSVGISTLFDITSDSRVDDASQLVETSRPLQIPGLEGLVIPSNTRGRILRLINENTGLVRWEYSLSGATVLIIHLANVLYTGNNREAFVILELLRRLVTFNRAVCFSLLNISHFFHENGSYMDEKLESDVRVVDIICNSVRTLTFDSSGAALMAMAIDILAKLLRCSPSNVAPMVLKENIFDMTSGSGVPECGYNISLSGSWSLSGKLAK
;
A
#
# COMPACT_ATOMS: atom_id res chain seq x y z
N MET A 1 -60.33 25.06 2.36
CA MET A 1 -58.90 25.36 2.64
C MET A 1 -58.37 24.20 3.44
N ALA A 2 -57.62 23.29 2.81
CA ALA A 2 -57.02 22.16 3.50
C ALA A 2 -55.90 22.69 4.41
N ASN A 3 -55.95 22.38 5.70
CA ASN A 3 -54.86 22.71 6.61
C ASN A 3 -53.66 21.81 6.26
N PRO A 4 -52.48 22.38 5.94
CA PRO A 4 -51.31 21.57 5.62
C PRO A 4 -50.91 20.77 6.86
N LYS A 5 -50.74 19.46 6.71
CA LYS A 5 -50.20 18.62 7.79
C LYS A 5 -48.70 18.87 7.89
N SER A 6 -48.22 19.17 9.10
CA SER A 6 -46.80 19.34 9.37
C SER A 6 -46.17 18.01 9.78
N VAL A 7 -45.02 17.68 9.20
CA VAL A 7 -44.23 16.49 9.53
C VAL A 7 -42.85 16.87 10.08
N ASP A 8 -42.06 15.88 10.47
CA ASP A 8 -40.73 16.07 11.05
C ASP A 8 -39.77 16.75 10.04
N PRO A 9 -39.14 17.88 10.40
CA PRO A 9 -38.17 18.58 9.55
C PRO A 9 -37.01 17.74 9.05
N SER A 10 -36.64 16.68 9.78
CA SER A 10 -35.51 15.81 9.41
C SER A 10 -35.84 14.86 8.26
N LEU A 11 -37.08 14.83 7.75
CA LEU A 11 -37.48 14.02 6.60
C LEU A 11 -37.03 14.64 5.27
N TRP A 12 -36.53 15.88 5.28
CA TRP A 12 -36.02 16.56 4.09
C TRP A 12 -34.49 16.58 4.06
N TRP A 13 -33.93 16.32 2.88
CA TRP A 13 -32.51 16.52 2.55
C TRP A 13 -32.40 17.08 1.13
N ASP A 14 -31.34 17.83 0.84
CA ASP A 14 -30.97 18.19 -0.52
C ASP A 14 -30.08 17.11 -1.14
N SER A 15 -29.93 17.05 -2.46
CA SER A 15 -29.18 15.95 -3.10
C SER A 15 -27.72 15.92 -2.64
N PHE A 16 -27.32 14.80 -2.04
CA PHE A 16 -25.93 14.60 -1.60
C PHE A 16 -24.99 14.40 -2.79
N GLY A 17 -25.51 13.95 -3.94
CA GLY A 17 -24.75 13.87 -5.18
C GLY A 17 -24.26 15.26 -5.62
N SER A 18 -25.13 16.27 -5.57
CA SER A 18 -24.74 17.66 -5.88
C SER A 18 -23.74 18.22 -4.86
N LEU A 19 -23.96 17.96 -3.57
CA LEU A 19 -23.03 18.40 -2.52
C LEU A 19 -21.65 17.74 -2.67
N LEU A 20 -21.60 16.45 -2.99
CA LEU A 20 -20.35 15.74 -3.24
C LEU A 20 -19.59 16.37 -4.41
N SER A 21 -20.27 16.63 -5.54
CA SER A 21 -19.64 17.31 -6.67
C SER A 21 -19.14 18.72 -6.32
N GLU A 22 -19.86 19.46 -5.47
CA GLU A 22 -19.37 20.76 -4.98
C GLU A 22 -18.12 20.61 -4.11
N LEU A 23 -18.04 19.59 -3.25
CA LEU A 23 -16.87 19.30 -2.42
C LEU A 23 -15.65 18.85 -3.25
N GLU A 24 -15.87 18.01 -4.27
CA GLU A 24 -14.81 17.54 -5.18
C GLU A 24 -14.25 18.67 -6.06
N ASN A 25 -15.11 19.60 -6.47
CA ASN A 25 -14.72 20.77 -7.27
C ASN A 25 -14.16 21.92 -6.43
N ALA A 26 -14.33 21.90 -5.11
CA ALA A 26 -13.72 22.87 -4.23
C ALA A 26 -12.20 22.70 -4.28
N SER A 27 -11.46 23.79 -4.50
CA SER A 27 -10.01 23.76 -4.36
C SER A 27 -9.65 23.36 -2.93
N LEU A 28 -8.58 22.56 -2.76
CA LEU A 28 -7.91 22.28 -1.48
C LEU A 28 -7.23 23.54 -0.89
N SER A 29 -7.87 24.70 -1.01
CA SER A 29 -7.45 25.94 -0.37
C SER A 29 -7.89 25.94 1.08
N ASP A 30 -7.10 26.56 1.95
CA ASP A 30 -7.31 26.57 3.41
C ASP A 30 -8.70 27.09 3.88
N GLU A 31 -9.43 27.82 3.03
CA GLU A 31 -10.78 28.33 3.30
C GLU A 31 -11.80 27.75 2.31
N LEU A 32 -12.78 27.02 2.84
CA LEU A 32 -13.96 26.63 2.06
C LEU A 32 -14.75 27.87 1.62
N PRO A 33 -15.29 27.89 0.39
CA PRO A 33 -16.27 28.89 -0.01
C PRO A 33 -17.42 28.95 1.00
N GLN A 34 -17.80 30.16 1.43
CA GLN A 34 -18.86 30.39 2.42
C GLN A 34 -20.16 29.60 2.14
N PRO A 35 -20.65 29.49 0.88
CA PRO A 35 -21.85 28.70 0.59
C PRO A 35 -21.70 27.20 0.91
N ILE A 36 -20.51 26.63 0.72
CA ILE A 36 -20.24 25.21 1.04
C ILE A 36 -20.17 25.04 2.56
N ALA A 37 -19.51 25.96 3.27
CA ALA A 37 -19.46 25.93 4.73
C ALA A 37 -20.85 25.98 5.37
N GLU A 38 -21.73 26.87 4.90
CA GLU A 38 -23.12 26.96 5.36
C GLU A 38 -23.89 25.65 5.09
N LYS A 39 -23.74 25.06 3.90
CA LYS A 39 -24.35 23.76 3.57
C LYS A 39 -23.84 22.62 4.46
N LEU A 40 -22.56 22.61 4.81
CA LEU A 40 -22.00 21.59 5.71
C LEU A 40 -22.61 21.72 7.11
N GLU A 41 -22.72 22.94 7.64
CA GLU A 41 -23.34 23.16 8.94
C GLU A 41 -24.83 22.78 8.95
N GLU A 42 -25.58 23.13 7.90
CA GLU A 42 -26.99 22.76 7.76
C GLU A 42 -27.23 21.25 7.67
N ASN A 43 -26.27 20.51 7.08
CA ASN A 43 -26.35 19.06 6.90
C ASN A 43 -25.60 18.27 7.99
N ARG A 44 -25.08 18.92 9.05
CA ARG A 44 -24.28 18.25 10.09
C ARG A 44 -24.98 17.05 10.71
N ALA A 45 -26.28 17.17 11.01
CA ALA A 45 -27.06 16.08 11.58
C ALA A 45 -27.14 14.86 10.64
N TRP A 46 -27.11 15.08 9.32
CA TRP A 46 -27.06 14.02 8.31
C TRP A 46 -25.69 13.33 8.28
N PHE A 47 -24.60 14.07 8.43
CA PHE A 47 -23.26 13.47 8.48
C PHE A 47 -23.06 12.65 9.76
N VAL A 48 -23.50 13.14 10.92
CA VAL A 48 -23.35 12.43 12.21
C VAL A 48 -24.24 11.18 12.27
N ASN A 49 -25.52 11.29 11.94
CA ASN A 49 -26.46 10.17 12.01
C ASN A 49 -26.49 9.33 10.74
N THR A 50 -25.76 9.75 9.70
CA THR A 50 -25.51 9.00 8.46
C THR A 50 -26.80 8.47 7.83
N VAL A 51 -26.79 7.21 7.42
CA VAL A 51 -27.90 6.56 6.74
C VAL A 51 -29.09 6.26 7.66
N THR A 52 -28.96 6.42 8.98
CA THR A 52 -30.09 6.26 9.92
C THR A 52 -31.12 7.39 9.80
N MET A 53 -30.75 8.49 9.15
CA MET A 53 -31.66 9.59 8.81
C MET A 53 -32.65 9.24 7.69
N PHE A 54 -32.41 8.14 6.95
CA PHE A 54 -33.43 7.47 6.15
C PHE A 54 -34.29 6.61 7.09
N LYS A 55 -35.37 7.21 7.59
CA LYS A 55 -36.19 6.68 8.68
C LYS A 55 -37.08 5.53 8.21
N PRO A 56 -37.47 4.62 9.12
CA PRO A 56 -38.45 3.60 8.81
C PRO A 56 -39.86 4.18 8.59
N ALA A 57 -40.74 3.38 7.96
CA ALA A 57 -42.14 3.73 7.73
C ALA A 57 -42.87 4.16 9.01
N SER A 58 -43.71 5.20 8.91
CA SER A 58 -44.42 5.76 10.07
C SER A 58 -45.87 6.12 9.77
N GLY A 59 -46.77 5.75 10.70
CA GLY A 59 -48.20 6.05 10.55
C GLY A 59 -48.49 7.55 10.37
N LYS A 60 -47.67 8.42 10.99
CA LYS A 60 -47.79 9.87 10.86
C LYS A 60 -47.46 10.35 9.44
N SER A 61 -46.41 9.82 8.83
CA SER A 61 -46.01 10.16 7.46
C SER A 61 -46.99 9.62 6.43
N LYS A 62 -47.49 8.40 6.63
CA LYS A 62 -48.58 7.83 5.84
C LYS A 62 -49.84 8.70 5.88
N ASP A 63 -50.25 9.12 7.08
CA ASP A 63 -51.41 10.00 7.25
C ASP A 63 -51.19 11.40 6.65
N ALA A 64 -49.94 11.86 6.58
CA ALA A 64 -49.60 13.15 5.98
C ALA A 64 -49.77 13.13 4.46
N LEU A 65 -49.46 12.02 3.78
CA LEU A 65 -49.70 11.83 2.34
C LEU A 65 -51.19 11.81 1.94
N GLU A 66 -52.11 11.75 2.89
CA GLU A 66 -53.55 11.95 2.64
C GLU A 66 -53.94 13.43 2.48
N SER A 67 -53.02 14.36 2.75
CA SER A 67 -53.21 15.80 2.54
C SER A 67 -52.79 16.22 1.13
N ASP A 68 -53.45 17.24 0.57
CA ASP A 68 -53.04 17.85 -0.70
C ASP A 68 -51.66 18.52 -0.60
N VAL A 69 -51.32 19.04 0.58
CA VAL A 69 -50.06 19.77 0.83
C VAL A 69 -49.47 19.37 2.18
N VAL A 70 -48.23 18.87 2.15
CA VAL A 70 -47.46 18.53 3.34
C VAL A 70 -46.38 19.58 3.58
N LYS A 71 -46.27 20.09 4.81
CA LYS A 71 -45.22 21.04 5.21
C LYS A 71 -44.13 20.29 5.99
N ILE A 72 -42.90 20.29 5.51
CA ILE A 72 -41.77 19.60 6.17
C ILE A 72 -40.91 20.60 6.95
N LYS A 73 -40.46 21.68 6.29
CA LYS A 73 -39.75 22.81 6.90
C LYS A 73 -40.56 24.10 6.65
N GLU A 74 -40.15 25.22 7.23
CA GLU A 74 -40.81 26.51 6.95
C GLU A 74 -40.83 26.85 5.45
N GLN A 75 -39.75 26.51 4.75
CA GLN A 75 -39.54 26.79 3.33
C GLN A 75 -39.92 25.62 2.39
N HIS A 76 -40.04 24.40 2.91
CA HIS A 76 -40.27 23.19 2.09
C HIS A 76 -41.71 22.68 2.21
N ARG A 77 -42.44 22.70 1.09
CA ARG A 77 -43.81 22.20 0.95
C ARG A 77 -43.91 21.24 -0.22
N LEU A 78 -44.51 20.08 0.02
CA LEU A 78 -44.79 19.08 -1.02
C LEU A 78 -46.25 19.20 -1.45
N VAL A 79 -46.48 19.23 -2.77
CA VAL A 79 -47.81 19.11 -3.35
C VAL A 79 -48.01 17.65 -3.75
N ILE A 80 -48.95 16.97 -3.10
CA ILE A 80 -49.11 15.53 -3.25
C ILE A 80 -49.88 15.21 -4.53
N LYS A 81 -49.20 14.55 -5.48
CA LYS A 81 -49.79 14.05 -6.72
C LYS A 81 -50.26 12.60 -6.51
N PRO A 82 -51.53 12.25 -6.80
CA PRO A 82 -52.05 10.89 -6.57
C PRO A 82 -51.19 9.77 -7.20
N ASP A 83 -50.73 9.98 -8.43
CA ASP A 83 -49.93 9.00 -9.17
C ASP A 83 -48.55 8.75 -8.52
N LEU A 84 -47.94 9.80 -7.95
CA LEU A 84 -46.66 9.69 -7.24
C LEU A 84 -46.84 9.10 -5.84
N LYS A 85 -47.96 9.40 -5.19
CA LYS A 85 -48.31 8.85 -3.88
C LYS A 85 -48.41 7.33 -3.92
N GLU A 86 -49.07 6.75 -4.91
CA GLU A 86 -49.20 5.30 -5.03
C GLU A 86 -47.83 4.63 -5.20
N LYS A 87 -46.98 5.21 -6.06
CA LYS A 87 -45.58 4.76 -6.23
C LYS A 87 -44.79 4.89 -4.93
N ALA A 88 -44.92 6.00 -4.21
CA ALA A 88 -44.24 6.25 -2.94
C ALA A 88 -44.62 5.24 -1.85
N LEU A 89 -45.90 4.90 -1.73
CA LEU A 89 -46.36 3.88 -0.79
C LEU A 89 -45.83 2.50 -1.15
N ARG A 90 -45.73 2.17 -2.45
CA ARG A 90 -45.09 0.93 -2.91
C ARG A 90 -43.62 0.92 -2.51
N ILE A 91 -42.85 1.96 -2.86
CA ILE A 91 -41.41 2.06 -2.52
C ILE A 91 -41.18 2.00 -1.01
N SER A 92 -41.96 2.73 -0.22
CA SER A 92 -41.92 2.71 1.25
C SER A 92 -42.03 1.28 1.79
N SER A 93 -42.98 0.49 1.26
CA SER A 93 -43.15 -0.90 1.67
C SER A 93 -42.00 -1.82 1.28
N TYR A 94 -41.34 -1.57 0.14
CA TYR A 94 -40.20 -2.37 -0.32
C TYR A 94 -38.91 -2.07 0.44
N LEU A 95 -38.61 -0.79 0.66
CA LEU A 95 -37.36 -0.34 1.29
C LEU A 95 -37.47 -0.20 2.81
N ASN A 96 -38.67 -0.37 3.38
CA ASN A 96 -38.98 0.01 4.76
C ASN A 96 -38.55 1.47 5.04
N LEU A 97 -38.82 2.38 4.11
CA LEU A 97 -38.49 3.79 4.17
C LEU A 97 -39.73 4.61 4.54
N ASP A 98 -39.55 5.71 5.26
CA ASP A 98 -40.61 6.66 5.59
C ASP A 98 -41.38 7.10 4.33
N GLU A 99 -42.70 7.18 4.44
CA GLU A 99 -43.58 7.45 3.32
C GLU A 99 -43.32 8.83 2.67
N ILE A 100 -42.95 9.84 3.44
CA ILE A 100 -42.61 11.17 2.92
C ILE A 100 -41.25 11.13 2.20
N GLN A 101 -40.24 10.47 2.78
CA GLN A 101 -38.93 10.32 2.13
C GLN A 101 -39.03 9.51 0.83
N SER A 102 -39.88 8.49 0.83
CA SER A 102 -40.19 7.70 -0.36
C SER A 102 -40.86 8.56 -1.44
N TYR A 103 -41.78 9.45 -1.05
CA TYR A 103 -42.40 10.40 -1.99
C TYR A 103 -41.38 11.36 -2.59
N ILE A 104 -40.48 11.93 -1.77
CA ILE A 104 -39.41 12.82 -2.23
C ILE A 104 -38.51 12.12 -3.27
N LEU A 105 -38.12 10.87 -3.01
CA LEU A 105 -37.32 10.08 -3.95
C LEU A 105 -38.05 9.83 -5.27
N VAL A 106 -39.32 9.42 -5.21
CA VAL A 106 -40.17 9.21 -6.39
C VAL A 106 -40.27 10.50 -7.19
N GLU A 107 -40.59 11.62 -6.55
CA GLU A 107 -40.74 12.91 -7.22
C GLU A 107 -39.45 13.34 -7.92
N ARG A 108 -38.31 13.29 -7.22
CA ARG A 108 -36.99 13.65 -7.78
C ARG A 108 -36.58 12.75 -8.94
N SER A 109 -36.79 11.44 -8.81
CA SER A 109 -36.41 10.46 -9.85
C SER A 109 -37.23 10.66 -11.11
N MET A 110 -38.55 10.91 -10.95
CA MET A 110 -39.44 11.13 -12.09
C MET A 110 -39.14 12.46 -12.79
N GLU A 111 -38.71 13.50 -12.08
CA GLU A 111 -38.30 14.78 -12.70
C GLU A 111 -37.04 14.66 -13.55
N GLN A 112 -36.12 13.76 -13.20
CA GLN A 112 -34.89 13.51 -13.96
C GLN A 112 -35.13 12.67 -15.23
N ASP A 113 -36.06 11.72 -15.19
CA ASP A 113 -36.30 10.75 -16.28
C ASP A 113 -37.09 11.35 -17.47
N PHE A 114 -37.81 12.47 -17.29
CA PHE A 114 -38.46 13.19 -18.40
C PHE A 114 -37.47 13.88 -19.37
N GLY A 115 -36.15 13.76 -19.15
CA GLY A 115 -35.09 14.34 -19.99
C GLY A 115 -34.41 13.38 -20.98
N THR A 116 -34.51 12.06 -20.82
CA THR A 116 -33.76 11.07 -21.63
C THR A 116 -34.70 10.12 -22.38
N ILE A 117 -34.86 10.35 -23.68
CA ILE A 117 -35.91 9.74 -24.53
C ILE A 117 -35.60 8.28 -24.98
N ASP A 118 -34.43 7.71 -24.68
CA ASP A 118 -33.95 6.48 -25.35
C ASP A 118 -33.63 5.25 -24.45
N SER A 119 -34.06 5.18 -23.18
CA SER A 119 -33.91 3.96 -22.37
C SER A 119 -35.13 3.02 -22.51
N PRO A 120 -34.93 1.69 -22.56
CA PRO A 120 -36.04 0.74 -22.45
C PRO A 120 -36.76 0.95 -21.11
N PRO A 121 -38.07 0.61 -21.00
CA PRO A 121 -38.82 0.82 -19.77
C PRO A 121 -38.25 -0.06 -18.65
N GLN A 122 -37.33 0.49 -17.87
CA GLN A 122 -36.85 -0.09 -16.63
C GLN A 122 -37.99 -0.04 -15.61
N ASP A 123 -38.15 -1.07 -14.77
CA ASP A 123 -39.16 -1.01 -13.72
C ASP A 123 -38.83 0.19 -12.82
N PHE A 124 -39.81 1.05 -12.54
CA PHE A 124 -39.59 2.26 -11.77
C PHE A 124 -39.08 1.95 -10.35
N VAL A 125 -39.34 0.74 -9.85
CA VAL A 125 -38.79 0.26 -8.57
C VAL A 125 -37.27 0.16 -8.63
N ASP A 126 -36.71 -0.37 -9.73
CA ASP A 126 -35.26 -0.52 -9.91
C ASP A 126 -34.58 0.85 -9.95
N LEU A 127 -35.15 1.79 -10.72
CA LEU A 127 -34.63 3.16 -10.84
C LEU A 127 -34.60 3.87 -9.47
N ILE A 128 -35.70 3.79 -8.71
CA ILE A 128 -35.79 4.46 -7.41
C ILE A 128 -34.89 3.78 -6.39
N LEU A 129 -34.71 2.46 -6.46
CA LEU A 129 -33.78 1.74 -5.59
C LEU A 129 -32.34 2.16 -5.85
N LEU A 130 -31.93 2.28 -7.12
CA LEU A 130 -30.62 2.82 -7.49
C LEU A 130 -30.43 4.24 -6.96
N GLN A 131 -31.42 5.12 -7.15
CA GLN A 131 -31.34 6.50 -6.66
C GLN A 131 -31.27 6.57 -5.13
N TYR A 132 -32.00 5.69 -4.43
CA TYR A 132 -31.97 5.60 -2.97
C TYR A 132 -30.59 5.24 -2.45
N TYR A 133 -29.97 4.18 -2.99
CA TYR A 133 -28.62 3.77 -2.60
C TYR A 133 -27.57 4.78 -3.05
N PHE A 134 -27.76 5.41 -4.22
CA PHE A 134 -26.88 6.49 -4.68
C PHE A 134 -26.83 7.65 -3.68
N GLU A 135 -27.98 8.16 -3.22
CA GLU A 135 -28.03 9.25 -2.23
C GLU A 135 -27.38 8.86 -0.90
N ARG A 136 -27.59 7.63 -0.42
CA ARG A 136 -26.95 7.11 0.80
C ARG A 136 -25.44 7.01 0.69
N GLN A 137 -24.96 6.47 -0.43
CA GLN A 137 -23.54 6.37 -0.72
C GLN A 137 -22.91 7.75 -0.89
N CYS A 138 -23.59 8.70 -1.55
CA CYS A 138 -23.11 10.08 -1.66
C CYS A 138 -23.01 10.77 -0.30
N LEU A 139 -23.93 10.53 0.64
CA LEU A 139 -23.82 11.03 2.01
C LEU A 139 -22.55 10.51 2.72
N LEU A 140 -22.27 9.21 2.62
CA LEU A 140 -21.05 8.61 3.17
C LEU A 140 -19.80 9.14 2.47
N LYS A 141 -19.81 9.28 1.13
CA LYS A 141 -18.72 9.87 0.36
C LYS A 141 -18.46 11.33 0.73
N CYS A 142 -19.49 12.13 0.98
CA CYS A 142 -19.33 13.49 1.50
C CYS A 142 -18.60 13.48 2.85
N THR A 143 -19.03 12.60 3.76
CA THR A 143 -18.39 12.47 5.09
C THR A 143 -16.92 12.05 4.96
N LYS A 144 -16.63 11.04 4.13
CA LYS A 144 -15.28 10.61 3.81
C LYS A 144 -14.45 11.77 3.25
N ARG A 145 -14.99 12.52 2.28
CA ARG A 145 -14.31 13.65 1.65
C ARG A 145 -13.98 14.75 2.64
N ILE A 146 -14.90 15.08 3.56
CA ILE A 146 -14.66 16.06 4.63
C ILE A 146 -13.47 15.65 5.50
N LEU A 147 -13.40 14.36 5.88
CA LEU A 147 -12.28 13.82 6.67
C LEU A 147 -10.98 13.83 5.88
N THR A 148 -11.00 13.39 4.62
CA THR A 148 -9.84 13.41 3.73
C THR A 148 -9.28 14.82 3.55
N ASP A 149 -10.14 15.79 3.24
CA ASP A 149 -9.71 17.18 3.05
C ASP A 149 -9.19 17.81 4.35
N ALA A 150 -9.75 17.43 5.50
CA ALA A 150 -9.24 17.86 6.81
C ALA A 150 -7.81 17.37 7.08
N ILE A 151 -7.43 16.19 6.59
CA ILE A 151 -6.06 15.63 6.73
C ILE A 151 -5.06 16.40 5.86
N TYR A 152 -5.42 16.67 4.60
CA TYR A 152 -4.52 17.32 3.66
C TYR A 152 -4.39 18.83 3.85
N THR A 153 -5.20 19.44 4.72
CA THR A 153 -5.12 20.88 4.96
C THR A 153 -3.90 21.23 5.83
N ALA A 154 -3.02 22.10 5.32
CA ALA A 154 -1.77 22.45 5.98
C ALA A 154 -1.94 23.33 7.25
N LYS A 155 -3.09 23.98 7.42
CA LYS A 155 -3.40 24.84 8.58
C LYS A 155 -4.28 24.13 9.60
N GLU A 156 -3.91 24.25 10.87
CA GLU A 156 -4.69 23.68 11.98
C GLU A 156 -6.08 24.32 12.16
N GLU A 157 -6.25 25.58 11.75
CA GLU A 157 -7.48 26.35 11.94
C GLU A 157 -8.41 26.37 10.71
N SER A 158 -8.24 25.46 9.75
CA SER A 158 -9.08 25.46 8.55
C SER A 158 -10.56 25.17 8.86
N THR A 159 -11.45 25.74 8.06
CA THR A 159 -12.90 25.55 8.25
C THR A 159 -13.31 24.10 8.10
N ILE A 160 -12.70 23.37 7.17
CA ILE A 160 -12.94 21.94 6.96
C ILE A 160 -12.46 21.08 8.14
N ARG A 161 -11.28 21.37 8.71
CA ARG A 161 -10.77 20.65 9.88
C ARG A 161 -11.63 20.90 11.12
N ASN A 162 -12.08 22.14 11.29
CA ASN A 162 -13.04 22.47 12.36
C ASN A 162 -14.35 21.69 12.21
N GLU A 163 -14.87 21.53 11.00
CA GLU A 163 -16.08 20.73 10.77
C GLU A 163 -15.84 19.25 11.06
N ALA A 164 -14.72 18.67 10.60
CA ALA A 164 -14.35 17.29 10.90
C ALA A 164 -14.27 17.03 12.42
N VAL A 165 -13.59 17.90 13.18
CA VAL A 165 -13.50 17.81 14.64
C VAL A 165 -14.88 17.90 15.30
N LYS A 166 -15.75 18.79 14.82
CA LYS A 166 -17.12 18.91 15.33
C LYS A 166 -17.93 17.63 15.08
N LEU A 167 -17.86 17.04 13.88
CA LEU A 167 -18.53 15.78 13.56
C LEU A 167 -18.12 14.66 14.52
N ILE A 168 -16.82 14.58 14.84
CA ILE A 168 -16.28 13.60 15.80
C ILE A 168 -16.85 13.87 17.20
N SER A 169 -16.82 15.13 17.65
CA SER A 169 -17.36 15.51 18.98
C SER A 169 -18.87 15.26 19.11
N ASP A 170 -19.61 15.37 18.00
CA ASP A 170 -21.04 15.10 17.92
C ASP A 170 -21.37 13.59 17.87
N GLY A 171 -20.34 12.73 17.80
CA GLY A 171 -20.48 11.28 17.95
C GLY A 171 -20.45 10.49 16.65
N LEU A 172 -19.84 11.02 15.58
CA LEU A 172 -19.71 10.34 14.29
C LEU A 172 -19.18 8.90 14.41
N GLU A 173 -18.08 8.68 15.14
CA GLU A 173 -17.50 7.32 15.34
C GLU A 173 -18.56 6.34 15.87
N ARG A 174 -19.27 6.74 16.93
CA ARG A 174 -20.22 5.85 17.60
C ARG A 174 -21.36 5.47 16.67
N GLN A 175 -21.83 6.43 15.87
CA GLN A 175 -22.89 6.20 14.89
C GLN A 175 -22.42 5.30 13.75
N GLN A 176 -21.22 5.52 13.21
CA GLN A 176 -20.64 4.67 12.16
C GLN A 176 -20.45 3.23 12.63
N SER A 177 -19.92 3.03 13.84
CA SER A 177 -19.75 1.70 14.41
C SER A 177 -21.10 0.99 14.65
N SER A 178 -22.10 1.72 15.16
CA SER A 178 -23.46 1.16 15.35
C SER A 178 -24.14 0.83 14.03
N LEU A 179 -23.89 1.64 12.99
CA LEU A 179 -24.36 1.39 11.64
C LEU A 179 -23.75 0.11 11.07
N LEU A 180 -22.43 -0.09 11.22
CA LEU A 180 -21.75 -1.29 10.76
C LEU A 180 -22.34 -2.56 11.39
N GLU A 181 -22.58 -2.55 12.71
CA GLU A 181 -23.25 -3.66 13.41
C GLU A 181 -24.66 -3.93 12.85
N SER A 182 -25.42 -2.87 12.58
CA SER A 182 -26.77 -2.97 11.99
C SER A 182 -26.73 -3.52 10.57
N LEU A 183 -25.78 -3.10 9.74
CA LEU A 183 -25.65 -3.55 8.36
C LEU A 183 -25.31 -5.04 8.30
N PHE A 184 -24.33 -5.49 9.09
CA PHE A 184 -23.97 -6.91 9.15
C PHE A 184 -25.07 -7.80 9.72
N SER A 185 -25.88 -7.26 10.65
CA SER A 185 -27.03 -7.97 11.22
C SER A 185 -28.27 -7.94 10.33
N SER A 186 -28.29 -7.15 9.26
CA SER A 186 -29.47 -6.95 8.43
C SER A 186 -29.82 -8.20 7.60
N SER A 187 -31.13 -8.41 7.42
CA SER A 187 -31.67 -9.43 6.53
C SER A 187 -32.22 -8.79 5.26
N PHE A 188 -32.02 -9.44 4.11
CA PHE A 188 -32.59 -8.97 2.85
C PHE A 188 -34.14 -8.97 2.89
N PRO A 189 -34.81 -8.03 2.20
CA PRO A 189 -36.25 -8.02 2.09
C PRO A 189 -36.77 -9.29 1.38
N GLN A 190 -37.72 -10.01 1.99
CA GLN A 190 -38.19 -11.33 1.51
C GLN A 190 -38.92 -11.31 0.15
N GLN A 191 -39.23 -10.12 -0.40
CA GLN A 191 -40.04 -9.94 -1.61
C GLN A 191 -39.24 -9.41 -2.82
N MET A 192 -37.91 -9.52 -2.81
CA MET A 192 -37.07 -9.10 -3.95
C MET A 192 -36.92 -10.21 -4.99
N ASP A 193 -36.96 -9.83 -6.28
CA ASP A 193 -36.53 -10.71 -7.36
C ASP A 193 -34.98 -10.82 -7.41
N VAL A 194 -34.47 -11.69 -8.29
CA VAL A 194 -33.03 -11.99 -8.38
C VAL A 194 -32.21 -10.80 -8.86
N ASN A 195 -32.73 -10.00 -9.81
CA ASN A 195 -31.99 -8.86 -10.35
C ASN A 195 -31.90 -7.74 -9.31
N LEU A 196 -33.01 -7.46 -8.63
CA LEU A 196 -33.08 -6.48 -7.57
C LEU A 196 -32.24 -6.88 -6.35
N PHE A 197 -32.19 -8.18 -6.05
CA PHE A 197 -31.31 -8.71 -5.01
C PHE A 197 -29.84 -8.47 -5.31
N ASN A 198 -29.39 -8.66 -6.57
CA ASN A 198 -28.01 -8.41 -6.95
C ASN A 198 -27.63 -6.93 -6.77
N VAL A 199 -28.46 -6.01 -7.26
CA VAL A 199 -28.26 -4.56 -7.09
C VAL A 199 -28.23 -4.17 -5.62
N TRP A 200 -29.16 -4.73 -4.83
CA TRP A 200 -29.19 -4.50 -3.38
C TRP A 200 -27.93 -5.00 -2.68
N ALA A 201 -27.45 -6.20 -3.02
CA ALA A 201 -26.27 -6.80 -2.43
C ALA A 201 -25.01 -5.99 -2.73
N GLU A 202 -24.82 -5.59 -3.99
CA GLU A 202 -23.71 -4.73 -4.40
C GLU A 202 -23.77 -3.37 -3.71
N ALA A 203 -24.93 -2.73 -3.68
CA ALA A 203 -25.10 -1.42 -3.05
C ALA A 203 -24.83 -1.46 -1.54
N THR A 204 -25.25 -2.53 -0.85
CA THR A 204 -25.01 -2.74 0.58
C THR A 204 -23.52 -2.92 0.87
N LEU A 205 -22.81 -3.71 0.06
CA LEU A 205 -21.37 -3.92 0.22
C LEU A 205 -20.55 -2.64 -0.05
N VAL A 206 -21.02 -1.79 -0.97
CA VAL A 206 -20.42 -0.47 -1.18
C VAL A 206 -20.62 0.42 0.05
N GLU A 207 -21.79 0.39 0.68
CA GLU A 207 -22.02 1.12 1.94
C GLU A 207 -21.12 0.59 3.07
N ASP A 208 -21.03 -0.73 3.26
CA ASP A 208 -20.14 -1.35 4.24
C ASP A 208 -18.68 -0.88 4.04
N SER A 209 -18.21 -0.87 2.79
CA SER A 209 -16.88 -0.41 2.41
C SER A 209 -16.66 1.08 2.72
N LEU A 210 -17.65 1.93 2.47
CA LEU A 210 -17.59 3.37 2.74
C LEU A 210 -17.59 3.66 4.25
N VAL A 211 -18.38 2.92 5.04
CA VAL A 211 -18.38 3.03 6.51
C VAL A 211 -17.01 2.65 7.07
N LEU A 212 -16.42 1.56 6.56
CA LEU A 212 -15.07 1.14 6.95
C LEU A 212 -13.99 2.13 6.52
N ASP A 213 -14.09 2.73 5.33
CA ASP A 213 -13.17 3.81 4.92
C ASP A 213 -13.25 5.00 5.89
N ILE A 214 -14.45 5.41 6.32
CA ILE A 214 -14.64 6.48 7.30
C ILE A 214 -14.02 6.10 8.65
N LEU A 215 -14.29 4.89 9.15
CA LEU A 215 -13.71 4.39 10.40
C LEU A 215 -12.18 4.32 10.31
N PHE A 216 -11.63 3.87 9.19
CA PHE A 216 -10.19 3.85 8.97
C PHE A 216 -9.58 5.25 9.03
N LEU A 217 -10.16 6.24 8.35
CA LEU A 217 -9.70 7.63 8.44
C LEU A 217 -9.77 8.20 9.87
N LEU A 218 -10.80 7.83 10.64
CA LEU A 218 -10.95 8.28 12.03
C LEU A 218 -9.85 7.73 12.94
N TYR A 219 -9.44 6.48 12.75
CA TYR A 219 -8.44 5.82 13.59
C TYR A 219 -7.00 6.08 13.13
N HIS A 220 -6.73 5.92 11.83
CA HIS A 220 -5.37 5.99 11.28
C HIS A 220 -4.71 7.36 11.48
N GLU A 221 -5.48 8.43 11.27
CA GLU A 221 -4.98 9.82 11.37
C GLU A 221 -5.16 10.39 12.79
N SER A 222 -5.39 9.53 13.79
CA SER A 222 -5.51 9.90 15.21
C SER A 222 -6.59 10.94 15.52
N PHE A 223 -7.61 11.09 14.67
CA PHE A 223 -8.79 11.91 14.96
C PHE A 223 -9.58 11.37 16.15
N HIS A 224 -9.57 10.05 16.32
CA HIS A 224 -10.21 9.37 17.43
C HIS A 224 -9.38 8.16 17.87
N THR A 225 -9.29 7.93 19.19
CA THR A 225 -8.59 6.77 19.75
C THR A 225 -9.55 5.60 19.89
N CYS A 226 -9.20 4.43 19.33
CA CYS A 226 -9.96 3.20 19.52
C CYS A 226 -9.69 2.64 20.93
N ASN A 227 -10.72 2.55 21.77
CA ASN A 227 -10.59 1.94 23.10
C ASN A 227 -10.79 0.40 23.05
N GLY A 228 -10.47 -0.28 24.15
CA GLY A 228 -10.55 -1.74 24.24
C GLY A 228 -11.94 -2.30 23.95
N ASP A 229 -13.00 -1.64 24.44
CA ASP A 229 -14.39 -2.03 24.16
C ASP A 229 -14.72 -1.99 22.68
N ARG A 230 -14.39 -0.88 22.00
CA ARG A 230 -14.66 -0.70 20.58
C ARG A 230 -13.86 -1.69 19.74
N TRP A 231 -12.58 -1.89 20.07
CA TRP A 231 -11.73 -2.86 19.39
C TRP A 231 -12.32 -4.27 19.46
N ARG A 232 -12.79 -4.71 20.64
CA ARG A 232 -13.43 -6.03 20.80
C ARG A 232 -14.72 -6.16 20.02
N THR A 233 -15.51 -5.10 19.93
CA THR A 233 -16.70 -5.08 19.07
C THR A 233 -16.33 -5.27 17.60
N LEU A 234 -15.35 -4.51 17.09
CA LEU A 234 -14.86 -4.65 15.72
C LEU A 234 -14.27 -6.05 15.47
N CYS A 235 -13.52 -6.60 16.43
CA CYS A 235 -12.97 -7.95 16.36
C CYS A 235 -14.08 -9.01 16.33
N SER A 236 -15.17 -8.80 17.07
CA SER A 236 -16.33 -9.70 17.08
C SER A 236 -17.09 -9.67 15.74
N LEU A 237 -17.21 -8.48 15.12
CA LEU A 237 -17.74 -8.35 13.76
C LEU A 237 -16.83 -9.08 12.75
N TYR A 238 -15.52 -8.89 12.83
CA TYR A 238 -14.57 -9.59 11.97
C TYR A 238 -14.66 -11.10 12.11
N LYS A 239 -14.69 -11.60 13.35
CA LYS A 239 -14.90 -13.03 13.65
C LYS A 239 -16.22 -13.55 13.06
N GLY A 240 -17.30 -12.78 13.18
CA GLY A 240 -18.61 -13.17 12.63
C GLY A 240 -18.61 -13.23 11.09
N ILE A 241 -17.87 -12.35 10.41
CA ILE A 241 -17.67 -12.41 8.94
C ILE A 241 -16.94 -13.71 8.59
N LEU A 242 -15.83 -13.98 9.26
CA LEU A 242 -14.98 -15.15 9.03
C LEU A 242 -15.72 -16.48 9.24
N LEU A 243 -16.54 -16.57 10.28
CA LEU A 243 -17.35 -17.76 10.57
C LEU A 243 -18.63 -17.84 9.74
N GLY A 244 -18.89 -16.88 8.84
CA GLY A 244 -20.09 -16.84 8.00
C GLY A 244 -21.39 -16.63 8.80
N SER A 245 -21.30 -15.99 9.97
CA SER A 245 -22.46 -15.68 10.83
C SER A 245 -23.35 -14.59 10.24
N TYR A 246 -22.80 -13.75 9.35
CA TYR A 246 -23.54 -12.70 8.66
C TYR A 246 -23.97 -13.13 7.25
N SER A 247 -24.93 -12.41 6.69
CA SER A 247 -25.45 -12.63 5.32
C SER A 247 -24.38 -12.45 4.23
N PHE A 248 -23.15 -12.11 4.58
CA PHE A 248 -22.01 -11.83 3.73
C PHE A 248 -21.76 -12.87 2.63
N ARG A 249 -21.79 -14.17 2.97
CA ARG A 249 -21.64 -15.25 1.97
C ARG A 249 -22.81 -15.33 1.00
N LYS A 250 -23.99 -14.85 1.41
CA LYS A 250 -25.19 -14.78 0.56
C LYS A 250 -25.19 -13.53 -0.33
N LEU A 251 -24.40 -12.49 0.01
CA LEU A 251 -24.25 -11.27 -0.80
C LEU A 251 -23.28 -11.47 -1.97
N ALA A 252 -22.44 -12.50 -1.95
CA ALA A 252 -21.45 -12.83 -2.96
C ALA A 252 -22.05 -13.43 -4.26
N VAL A 253 -23.10 -12.80 -4.79
CA VAL A 253 -23.88 -13.28 -5.95
C VAL A 253 -23.30 -12.89 -7.31
N SER A 254 -22.54 -11.79 -7.38
CA SER A 254 -21.80 -11.33 -8.56
C SER A 254 -20.29 -11.30 -8.28
N ALA A 255 -19.48 -11.13 -9.34
CA ALA A 255 -18.04 -10.99 -9.20
C ALA A 255 -17.68 -9.69 -8.46
N GLU A 256 -18.44 -8.62 -8.74
CA GLU A 256 -18.34 -7.31 -8.11
C GLU A 256 -18.69 -7.37 -6.61
N ALA A 257 -19.74 -8.11 -6.26
CA ALA A 257 -20.10 -8.34 -4.86
C ALA A 257 -19.06 -9.22 -4.14
N GLN A 258 -18.50 -10.24 -4.80
CA GLN A 258 -17.39 -11.03 -4.23
C GLN A 258 -16.15 -10.18 -3.95
N HIS A 259 -15.80 -9.30 -4.89
CA HIS A 259 -14.69 -8.38 -4.74
C HIS A 259 -14.92 -7.40 -3.58
N SER A 260 -16.09 -6.77 -3.53
CA SER A 260 -16.47 -5.82 -2.47
C SER A 260 -16.53 -6.50 -1.09
N ALA A 261 -17.02 -7.73 -1.04
CA ALA A 261 -17.02 -8.54 0.16
C ALA A 261 -15.59 -8.83 0.65
N CYS A 262 -14.68 -9.20 -0.25
CA CYS A 262 -13.27 -9.38 0.08
C CYS A 262 -12.66 -8.09 0.63
N ARG A 263 -12.96 -6.94 0.01
CA ARG A 263 -12.49 -5.61 0.42
C ARG A 263 -12.91 -5.26 1.85
N VAL A 264 -14.20 -5.36 2.17
CA VAL A 264 -14.74 -5.08 3.52
C VAL A 264 -14.04 -5.94 4.58
N LYS A 265 -13.80 -7.22 4.28
CA LYS A 265 -13.03 -8.12 5.17
C LYS A 265 -11.61 -7.60 5.41
N ILE A 266 -10.92 -7.19 4.34
CA ILE A 266 -9.54 -6.68 4.43
C ILE A 266 -9.49 -5.31 5.12
N GLN A 267 -10.41 -4.39 4.83
CA GLN A 267 -10.49 -3.08 5.49
C GLN A 267 -10.64 -3.24 7.00
N LEU A 268 -11.56 -4.11 7.45
CA LEU A 268 -11.75 -4.37 8.88
C LEU A 268 -10.51 -5.00 9.52
N LEU A 269 -9.82 -5.90 8.83
CA LEU A 269 -8.53 -6.43 9.28
C LEU A 269 -7.49 -5.31 9.45
N MET A 270 -7.36 -4.41 8.47
CA MET A 270 -6.39 -3.31 8.54
C MET A 270 -6.72 -2.33 9.67
N ILE A 271 -8.00 -2.01 9.89
CA ILE A 271 -8.43 -1.18 11.03
C ILE A 271 -8.04 -1.85 12.36
N LEU A 272 -8.28 -3.16 12.50
CA LEU A 272 -7.93 -3.90 13.71
C LEU A 272 -6.42 -3.92 13.99
N ILE A 273 -5.59 -4.02 12.95
CA ILE A 273 -4.13 -3.98 13.08
C ILE A 273 -3.65 -2.56 13.42
N ASP A 274 -4.15 -1.56 12.71
CA ASP A 274 -3.80 -0.14 12.89
C ASP A 274 -4.12 0.35 14.32
N THR A 275 -5.31 0.00 14.82
CA THR A 275 -5.78 0.37 16.16
C THR A 275 -5.03 -0.30 17.30
N LEU A 276 -4.15 -1.28 17.05
CA LEU A 276 -3.20 -1.78 18.06
C LEU A 276 -2.09 -0.75 18.36
N ASP A 277 -1.97 0.31 17.56
CA ASP A 277 -1.04 1.42 17.73
C ASP A 277 0.41 0.95 17.94
N MET A 278 0.84 0.02 17.08
CA MET A 278 2.20 -0.54 17.13
C MET A 278 3.27 0.52 16.88
N GLU A 279 2.91 1.61 16.19
CA GLU A 279 3.79 2.77 16.00
C GLU A 279 4.19 3.36 17.36
N ASN A 280 3.22 3.74 18.18
CA ASN A 280 3.48 4.25 19.52
C ASN A 280 4.18 3.21 20.42
N LEU A 281 3.84 1.92 20.30
CA LEU A 281 4.56 0.87 21.04
C LEU A 281 6.03 0.77 20.63
N LEU A 282 6.36 0.87 19.33
CA LEU A 282 7.74 0.92 18.87
C LEU A 282 8.49 2.12 19.45
N GLN A 283 7.84 3.29 19.51
CA GLN A 283 8.41 4.48 20.17
C GLN A 283 8.65 4.23 21.66
N MET A 284 7.69 3.63 22.37
CA MET A 284 7.83 3.31 23.79
C MET A 284 8.97 2.34 24.05
N VAL A 285 9.16 1.32 23.21
CA VAL A 285 10.29 0.39 23.28
C VAL A 285 11.61 1.13 23.06
N HIS A 286 11.68 1.99 22.03
CA HIS A 286 12.85 2.81 21.74
C HIS A 286 13.24 3.72 22.93
N ASP A 287 12.25 4.37 23.53
CA ASP A 287 12.45 5.34 24.62
C ASP A 287 12.56 4.68 26.01
N GLY A 288 12.31 3.37 26.12
CA GLY A 288 12.29 2.66 27.39
C GLY A 288 11.18 3.12 28.33
N VAL A 289 10.02 3.49 27.78
CA VAL A 289 8.86 3.96 28.56
C VAL A 289 8.03 2.77 29.07
N PRO A 290 7.70 2.70 30.37
CA PRO A 290 6.89 1.61 30.90
C PRO A 290 5.44 1.69 30.40
N PHE A 291 4.77 0.53 30.29
CA PHE A 291 3.38 0.44 29.81
C PHE A 291 2.39 1.31 30.60
N ARG A 292 2.62 1.50 31.91
CA ARG A 292 1.73 2.25 32.83
C ARG A 292 1.82 3.78 32.69
N SER A 293 2.70 4.31 31.84
CA SER A 293 2.89 5.76 31.68
C SER A 293 1.69 6.48 31.04
N GLY A 294 0.69 5.75 30.56
CA GLY A 294 -0.49 6.31 29.88
C GLY A 294 -0.26 6.65 28.41
N ALA A 295 0.90 6.25 27.84
CA ALA A 295 1.19 6.43 26.42
C ALA A 295 0.38 5.47 25.54
N CYS A 296 0.14 4.23 25.97
CA CYS A 296 -0.74 3.28 25.26
C CYS A 296 -2.21 3.54 25.61
N VAL A 297 -3.09 3.44 24.60
CA VAL A 297 -4.55 3.62 24.77
C VAL A 297 -5.18 2.51 25.62
N PHE A 298 -4.61 1.30 25.59
CA PHE A 298 -5.16 0.14 26.27
C PHE A 298 -4.63 -0.02 27.69
N SER A 299 -5.53 -0.32 28.63
CA SER A 299 -5.17 -0.77 29.97
C SER A 299 -4.82 -2.27 29.98
N ILE A 300 -4.23 -2.76 31.06
CA ILE A 300 -3.96 -4.20 31.24
C ILE A 300 -5.25 -5.02 31.20
N ILE A 301 -6.37 -4.46 31.69
CA ILE A 301 -7.69 -5.11 31.67
C ILE A 301 -8.18 -5.22 30.23
N ASP A 302 -8.02 -4.17 29.43
CA ASP A 302 -8.37 -4.22 28.00
C ASP A 302 -7.57 -5.33 27.31
N VAL A 303 -6.25 -5.40 27.53
CA VAL A 303 -5.39 -6.44 26.93
C VAL A 303 -5.86 -7.84 27.34
N GLN A 304 -6.27 -8.06 28.59
CA GLN A 304 -6.83 -9.34 29.04
C GLN A 304 -8.12 -9.72 28.30
N GLU A 305 -9.04 -8.77 28.14
CA GLU A 305 -10.31 -9.02 27.47
C GLU A 305 -10.15 -9.18 25.94
N MET A 306 -9.19 -8.46 25.35
CA MET A 306 -8.79 -8.61 23.95
C MET A 306 -8.15 -9.97 23.70
N ASP A 307 -7.28 -10.45 24.59
CA ASP A 307 -6.66 -11.78 24.52
C ASP A 307 -7.71 -12.89 24.57
N ALA A 308 -8.70 -12.78 25.47
CA ALA A 308 -9.84 -13.71 25.53
C ALA A 308 -10.64 -13.72 24.21
N THR A 309 -10.71 -12.59 23.52
CA THR A 309 -11.40 -12.48 22.22
C THR A 309 -10.57 -13.15 21.12
N ILE A 310 -9.26 -12.90 21.05
CA ILE A 310 -8.37 -13.45 20.03
C ILE A 310 -8.12 -14.96 20.22
N SER A 311 -7.91 -15.43 21.45
CA SER A 311 -7.77 -16.86 21.76
C SER A 311 -8.96 -17.71 21.30
N SER A 312 -10.13 -17.09 21.13
CA SER A 312 -11.33 -17.75 20.63
C SER A 312 -11.38 -17.90 19.09
N LEU A 313 -10.38 -17.39 18.36
CA LEU A 313 -10.22 -17.55 16.91
C LEU A 313 -9.44 -18.83 16.60
N ASN A 314 -10.07 -19.76 15.89
CA ASN A 314 -9.42 -20.97 15.43
C ASN A 314 -8.85 -20.79 14.01
N THR A 315 -7.55 -20.47 13.90
CA THR A 315 -6.88 -20.29 12.60
C THR A 315 -6.76 -21.58 11.77
N LEU A 316 -6.90 -22.76 12.39
CA LEU A 316 -6.91 -24.03 11.67
C LEU A 316 -8.18 -24.19 10.83
N GLU A 317 -9.29 -23.62 11.31
CA GLU A 317 -10.58 -23.60 10.61
C GLU A 317 -10.69 -22.40 9.67
N VAL A 318 -10.18 -21.24 10.10
CA VAL A 318 -10.24 -19.99 9.34
C VAL A 318 -8.85 -19.40 9.19
N LYS A 319 -8.18 -19.73 8.08
CA LYS A 319 -6.80 -19.26 7.81
C LYS A 319 -6.72 -17.75 7.69
N GLU A 320 -7.79 -17.09 7.24
CA GLU A 320 -7.86 -15.63 7.11
C GLU A 320 -7.80 -14.89 8.46
N ALA A 321 -8.00 -15.58 9.60
CA ALA A 321 -7.77 -15.00 10.93
C ALA A 321 -6.28 -14.86 11.26
N GLY A 322 -5.40 -15.61 10.60
CA GLY A 322 -3.96 -15.67 10.86
C GLY A 322 -3.27 -14.30 10.93
N PRO A 323 -3.46 -13.40 9.96
CA PRO A 323 -2.90 -12.04 9.98
C PRO A 323 -3.17 -11.25 11.26
N LEU A 324 -4.42 -11.32 11.77
CA LEU A 324 -4.80 -10.63 13.01
C LEU A 324 -4.16 -11.30 14.23
N VAL A 325 -4.08 -12.63 14.24
CA VAL A 325 -3.40 -13.39 15.30
C VAL A 325 -1.90 -13.08 15.33
N LEU A 326 -1.26 -12.93 14.16
CA LEU A 326 0.14 -12.53 14.06
C LEU A 326 0.35 -11.11 14.59
N ALA A 327 -0.53 -10.17 14.21
CA ALA A 327 -0.49 -8.81 14.72
C ALA A 327 -0.67 -8.76 16.25
N TRP A 328 -1.58 -9.57 16.80
CA TRP A 328 -1.74 -9.71 18.24
C TRP A 328 -0.48 -10.24 18.92
N ALA A 329 0.15 -11.26 18.34
CA ALA A 329 1.41 -11.82 18.87
C ALA A 329 2.55 -10.79 18.89
N VAL A 330 2.65 -9.95 17.85
CA VAL A 330 3.61 -8.84 17.77
C VAL A 330 3.34 -7.81 18.86
N PHE A 331 2.09 -7.38 19.00
CA PHE A 331 1.65 -6.43 20.03
C PHE A 331 2.01 -6.92 21.44
N LEU A 332 1.70 -8.18 21.75
CA LEU A 332 2.03 -8.81 23.03
C LEU A 332 3.54 -8.87 23.27
N CYS A 333 4.34 -9.18 22.24
CA CYS A 333 5.79 -9.27 22.35
C CYS A 333 6.42 -7.89 22.63
N LEU A 334 5.98 -6.84 21.94
CA LEU A 334 6.43 -5.47 22.18
C LEU A 334 6.10 -5.01 23.61
N ILE A 335 4.86 -5.23 24.07
CA ILE A 335 4.47 -4.91 25.45
C ILE A 335 5.32 -5.68 26.47
N SER A 336 5.59 -6.95 26.19
CA SER A 336 6.44 -7.81 27.03
C SER A 336 7.93 -7.42 27.02
N SER A 337 8.33 -6.54 26.11
CA SER A 337 9.68 -5.98 26.03
C SER A 337 9.82 -4.65 26.78
N LEU A 338 8.71 -4.03 27.19
CA LEU A 338 8.71 -2.79 27.96
C LEU A 338 9.17 -3.01 29.42
N PRO A 339 9.79 -2.00 30.05
CA PRO A 339 10.18 -2.07 31.45
C PRO A 339 8.96 -2.14 32.37
N GLY A 340 9.10 -2.85 33.49
CA GLY A 340 8.04 -2.98 34.51
C GLY A 340 7.03 -4.11 34.28
N LYS A 341 7.25 -5.00 33.31
CA LYS A 341 6.37 -6.16 33.05
C LYS A 341 6.21 -7.12 34.25
N GLU A 342 7.20 -7.16 35.13
CA GLU A 342 7.21 -7.97 36.36
C GLU A 342 6.06 -7.58 37.31
N GLU A 343 5.51 -6.37 37.17
CA GLU A 343 4.39 -5.88 37.96
C GLU A 343 3.02 -6.40 37.48
N SER A 344 2.97 -7.16 36.39
CA SER A 344 1.77 -7.73 35.80
C SER A 344 1.94 -9.23 35.51
N PRO A 345 1.45 -10.11 36.41
CA PRO A 345 1.57 -11.56 36.25
C PRO A 345 0.99 -12.08 34.93
N PHE A 346 -0.11 -11.47 34.47
CA PHE A 346 -0.77 -11.82 33.22
C PHE A 346 0.15 -11.70 32.01
N LEU A 347 0.88 -10.59 31.85
CA LEU A 347 1.79 -10.39 30.71
C LEU A 347 2.99 -11.36 30.75
N MET A 348 3.31 -11.94 31.91
CA MET A 348 4.33 -12.98 32.02
C MET A 348 3.83 -14.38 31.66
N GLU A 349 2.51 -14.62 31.75
CA GLU A 349 1.88 -15.92 31.51
C GLU A 349 1.44 -16.10 30.05
N ILE A 350 1.23 -15.02 29.29
CA ILE A 350 0.80 -15.10 27.90
C ILE A 350 1.93 -15.65 27.02
N ASP A 351 1.63 -16.75 26.33
CA ASP A 351 2.52 -17.34 25.34
C ASP A 351 2.28 -16.72 23.96
N HIS A 352 2.92 -15.57 23.72
CA HIS A 352 2.87 -14.93 22.40
C HIS A 352 3.51 -15.79 21.30
N VAL A 353 4.41 -16.72 21.62
CA VAL A 353 5.08 -17.60 20.65
C VAL A 353 4.11 -18.65 20.09
N SER A 354 3.19 -19.15 20.91
CA SER A 354 2.11 -20.03 20.43
C SER A 354 1.24 -19.35 19.36
N TYR A 355 0.92 -18.06 19.53
CA TYR A 355 0.17 -17.31 18.51
C TYR A 355 0.95 -17.13 17.21
N VAL A 356 2.27 -16.91 17.30
CA VAL A 356 3.14 -16.85 16.11
C VAL A 356 3.10 -18.17 15.35
N HIS A 357 3.29 -19.31 16.03
CA HIS A 357 3.21 -20.63 15.40
C HIS A 357 1.86 -20.84 14.72
N GLN A 358 0.78 -20.54 15.43
CA GLN A 358 -0.58 -20.63 14.91
C GLN A 358 -0.78 -19.78 13.63
N ALA A 359 -0.21 -18.57 13.60
CA ALA A 359 -0.32 -17.67 12.46
C ALA A 359 0.56 -18.11 11.27
N PHE A 360 1.72 -18.71 11.51
CA PHE A 360 2.57 -19.28 10.46
C PHE A 360 1.92 -20.52 9.82
N GLU A 361 1.29 -21.39 10.62
CA GLU A 361 0.49 -22.52 10.09
C GLU A 361 -0.66 -22.04 9.19
N ALA A 362 -1.21 -20.85 9.46
CA ALA A 362 -2.22 -20.19 8.65
C ALA A 362 -1.65 -19.42 7.44
N SER A 363 -0.32 -19.40 7.24
CA SER A 363 0.36 -18.69 6.15
C SER A 363 0.10 -17.17 6.13
N SER A 364 0.10 -16.54 7.30
CA SER A 364 -0.31 -15.14 7.48
C SER A 364 0.51 -14.13 6.65
N LEU A 365 1.82 -14.32 6.51
CA LEU A 365 2.65 -13.44 5.67
C LEU A 365 2.29 -13.55 4.19
N SER A 366 2.01 -14.77 3.70
CA SER A 366 1.55 -14.99 2.33
C SER A 366 0.19 -14.31 2.10
N TYR A 367 -0.70 -14.31 3.09
CA TYR A 367 -1.97 -13.60 3.01
C TYR A 367 -1.78 -12.09 2.89
N PHE A 368 -0.89 -11.47 3.68
CA PHE A 368 -0.58 -10.04 3.52
C PHE A 368 -0.02 -9.72 2.12
N LEU A 369 0.84 -10.59 1.60
CA LEU A 369 1.36 -10.42 0.24
C LEU A 369 0.26 -10.54 -0.82
N GLU A 370 -0.67 -11.49 -0.68
CA GLU A 370 -1.83 -11.64 -1.55
C GLU A 370 -2.71 -10.38 -1.53
N VAL A 371 -2.98 -9.83 -0.35
CA VAL A 371 -3.73 -8.57 -0.19
C VAL A 371 -3.06 -7.44 -0.99
N LEU A 372 -1.74 -7.27 -0.84
CA LEU A 372 -0.97 -6.25 -1.56
C LEU A 372 -0.91 -6.47 -3.08
N GLN A 373 -1.05 -7.72 -3.55
CA GLN A 373 -1.03 -8.07 -4.98
C GLN A 373 -2.41 -8.03 -5.64
N SER A 374 -3.47 -8.16 -4.85
CA SER A 374 -4.84 -8.35 -5.32
C SER A 374 -5.50 -7.08 -5.87
N ASN A 375 -4.86 -5.91 -5.75
CA ASN A 375 -5.42 -4.58 -6.05
C ASN A 375 -6.77 -4.29 -5.35
N VAL A 376 -7.23 -5.14 -4.41
CA VAL A 376 -8.54 -5.03 -3.74
C VAL A 376 -8.68 -3.69 -3.00
N LEU A 377 -7.56 -3.13 -2.55
CA LEU A 377 -7.50 -1.84 -1.88
C LEU A 377 -7.30 -0.65 -2.86
N ASP A 378 -6.85 -0.91 -4.09
CA ASP A 378 -6.44 0.11 -5.08
C ASP A 378 -7.61 0.75 -5.85
N ASP A 379 -8.78 0.10 -5.88
CA ASP A 379 -9.84 0.41 -6.87
C ASP A 379 -10.69 1.68 -6.64
N PHE A 380 -10.42 2.53 -5.65
CA PHE A 380 -11.21 3.76 -5.41
C PHE A 380 -10.38 4.87 -4.77
N ASP A 381 -10.89 6.11 -4.78
CA ASP A 381 -10.39 7.32 -4.06
C ASP A 381 -10.29 7.10 -2.53
N GLY A 382 -9.56 6.08 -2.08
CA GLY A 382 -9.33 5.68 -0.70
C GLY A 382 -7.88 5.89 -0.28
N PRO A 383 -7.58 5.76 1.01
CA PRO A 383 -6.25 6.00 1.56
C PRO A 383 -5.34 4.79 1.32
N ILE A 384 -5.00 4.49 0.06
CA ILE A 384 -4.12 3.37 -0.32
C ILE A 384 -2.78 3.45 0.43
N SER A 385 -2.22 4.67 0.50
CA SER A 385 -1.01 4.96 1.27
C SER A 385 -1.16 4.65 2.76
N GLY A 386 -2.37 4.85 3.32
CA GLY A 386 -2.70 4.53 4.71
C GLY A 386 -2.62 3.03 4.98
N PHE A 387 -3.29 2.19 4.15
CA PHE A 387 -3.20 0.73 4.32
C PHE A 387 -1.78 0.19 4.15
N ARG A 388 -1.01 0.75 3.21
CA ARG A 388 0.42 0.43 3.05
C ARG A 388 1.23 0.87 4.28
N SER A 389 0.90 2.00 4.88
CA SER A 389 1.49 2.47 6.15
C SER A 389 1.20 1.50 7.30
N VAL A 390 -0.03 0.98 7.43
CA VAL A 390 -0.37 -0.04 8.45
C VAL A 390 0.52 -1.27 8.30
N LEU A 391 0.67 -1.78 7.08
CA LEU A 391 1.50 -2.95 6.81
C LEU A 391 2.99 -2.67 7.02
N ARG A 392 3.46 -1.48 6.65
CA ARG A 392 4.83 -1.02 6.98
C ARG A 392 5.08 -1.08 8.48
N THR A 393 4.21 -0.47 9.28
CA THR A 393 4.32 -0.40 10.73
C THR A 393 4.26 -1.80 11.34
N PHE A 394 3.32 -2.64 10.89
CA PHE A 394 3.23 -4.04 11.32
C PHE A 394 4.50 -4.84 11.01
N VAL A 395 5.03 -4.78 9.77
CA VAL A 395 6.24 -5.53 9.40
C VAL A 395 7.44 -5.03 10.18
N SER A 396 7.55 -3.72 10.41
CA SER A 396 8.60 -3.17 11.25
C SER A 396 8.52 -3.68 12.70
N ALA A 397 7.32 -3.64 13.29
CA ALA A 397 7.05 -4.17 14.62
C ALA A 397 7.36 -5.67 14.70
N PHE A 398 7.05 -6.43 13.66
CA PHE A 398 7.36 -7.85 13.54
C PHE A 398 8.88 -8.11 13.52
N ILE A 399 9.65 -7.36 12.72
CA ILE A 399 11.12 -7.43 12.68
C ILE A 399 11.71 -7.10 14.05
N ALA A 400 11.20 -6.05 14.71
CA ALA A 400 11.66 -5.64 16.03
C ALA A 400 11.38 -6.69 17.12
N SER A 401 10.22 -7.34 17.07
CA SER A 401 9.75 -8.27 18.10
C SER A 401 10.50 -9.60 18.09
N TYR A 402 10.83 -10.11 16.89
CA TYR A 402 11.38 -11.47 16.74
C TYR A 402 12.82 -11.49 16.22
N GLU A 403 13.50 -10.33 16.23
CA GLU A 403 14.89 -10.17 15.81
C GLU A 403 15.20 -10.92 14.50
N ILE A 404 14.43 -10.62 13.46
CA ILE A 404 14.52 -11.30 12.16
C ILE A 404 15.90 -11.05 11.57
N ASN A 405 16.79 -12.03 11.75
CA ASN A 405 18.13 -12.04 11.20
C ASN A 405 18.13 -12.77 9.85
N ILE A 406 19.11 -12.48 9.00
CA ILE A 406 19.39 -13.11 7.70
C ILE A 406 19.62 -14.64 7.81
N GLN A 407 19.68 -15.19 9.03
CA GLN A 407 19.81 -16.62 9.32
C GLN A 407 18.48 -17.38 9.36
N LEU A 408 17.32 -16.70 9.26
CA LEU A 408 16.01 -17.34 9.13
C LEU A 408 15.94 -18.24 7.91
N GLU A 409 15.05 -19.25 7.94
CA GLU A 409 14.70 -20.03 6.74
C GLU A 409 14.39 -19.07 5.60
N ASP A 410 15.16 -19.16 4.50
CA ASP A 410 15.20 -18.13 3.44
C ASP A 410 13.79 -17.75 2.92
N ALA A 411 12.82 -18.68 2.96
CA ALA A 411 11.45 -18.45 2.53
C ALA A 411 10.70 -17.34 3.32
N ASN A 412 10.90 -17.23 4.64
CA ASN A 412 10.21 -16.21 5.44
C ASN A 412 10.81 -14.82 5.20
N LEU A 413 12.13 -14.75 5.04
CA LEU A 413 12.81 -13.51 4.69
C LEU A 413 12.38 -13.02 3.29
N GLU A 414 12.28 -13.92 2.31
CA GLU A 414 11.76 -13.59 0.98
C GLU A 414 10.35 -12.99 1.06
N LEU A 415 9.44 -13.59 1.85
CA LEU A 415 8.08 -13.07 2.03
C LEU A 415 8.08 -11.67 2.67
N ILE A 416 8.90 -11.43 3.70
CA ILE A 416 9.02 -10.11 4.34
C ILE A 416 9.51 -9.08 3.33
N LEU A 417 10.53 -9.41 2.54
CA LEU A 417 11.07 -8.52 1.52
C LEU A 417 10.05 -8.27 0.41
N ASP A 418 9.28 -9.27 0.00
CA ASP A 418 8.22 -9.12 -1.00
C ASP A 418 7.12 -8.17 -0.49
N ILE A 419 6.71 -8.30 0.77
CA ILE A 419 5.75 -7.38 1.41
C ILE A 419 6.32 -5.96 1.45
N LEU A 420 7.54 -5.77 1.97
CA LEU A 420 8.19 -4.45 2.05
C LEU A 420 8.33 -3.81 0.67
N CYS A 421 8.78 -4.57 -0.33
CA CYS A 421 8.89 -4.07 -1.70
C CYS A 421 7.55 -3.57 -2.22
N LYS A 422 6.45 -4.29 -1.93
CA LYS A 422 5.10 -3.90 -2.35
C LYS A 422 4.53 -2.72 -1.58
N VAL A 423 4.88 -2.59 -0.30
CA VAL A 423 4.49 -1.46 0.54
C VAL A 423 5.11 -0.15 0.04
N TYR A 424 6.40 -0.13 -0.30
CA TYR A 424 7.08 1.09 -0.75
C TYR A 424 6.92 1.36 -2.25
N GLN A 425 6.68 0.34 -3.08
CA GLN A 425 6.55 0.49 -4.53
C GLN A 425 5.38 1.44 -4.90
N GLY A 426 5.71 2.54 -5.58
CA GLY A 426 4.78 3.61 -5.96
C GLY A 426 4.50 4.65 -4.87
N GLU A 427 5.04 4.52 -3.65
CA GLU A 427 4.75 5.40 -2.50
C GLU A 427 5.92 6.33 -2.15
N GLU A 428 5.99 7.50 -2.78
CA GLU A 428 7.05 8.50 -2.50
C GLU A 428 7.03 9.00 -1.05
N SER A 429 5.85 9.13 -0.44
CA SER A 429 5.69 9.59 0.95
C SER A 429 6.29 8.59 1.95
N LEU A 430 6.02 7.29 1.79
CA LEU A 430 6.58 6.23 2.63
C LEU A 430 8.09 6.09 2.42
N CYS A 431 8.56 6.17 1.17
CA CYS A 431 10.00 6.18 0.89
C CYS A 431 10.69 7.38 1.56
N THR A 432 10.05 8.55 1.56
CA THR A 432 10.58 9.73 2.24
C THR A 432 10.67 9.52 3.76
N GLN A 433 9.64 8.96 4.38
CA GLN A 433 9.66 8.64 5.81
C GLN A 433 10.76 7.60 6.16
N PHE A 434 10.97 6.60 5.30
CA PHE A 434 12.02 5.60 5.49
C PHE A 434 13.41 6.22 5.60
N TRP A 435 13.72 7.18 4.73
CA TRP A 435 15.03 7.85 4.72
C TRP A 435 15.16 8.94 5.81
N ASP A 436 14.06 9.33 6.48
CA ASP A 436 14.13 10.19 7.66
C ASP A 436 14.68 9.42 8.86
N ARG A 437 15.87 9.82 9.31
CA ARG A 437 16.55 9.23 10.47
C ARG A 437 15.76 9.33 11.77
N LYS A 438 14.79 10.24 11.85
CA LYS A 438 13.90 10.38 13.01
C LYS A 438 12.76 9.37 13.04
N SER A 439 12.44 8.72 11.92
CA SER A 439 11.43 7.68 11.89
C SER A 439 11.91 6.48 12.71
N TYR A 440 11.33 6.25 13.87
CA TYR A 440 11.55 5.05 14.67
C TYR A 440 10.84 3.84 14.07
N VAL A 441 9.69 4.06 13.41
CA VAL A 441 8.94 3.02 12.68
C VAL A 441 9.83 2.38 11.63
N ASP A 442 10.64 3.12 10.89
CA ASP A 442 11.51 2.52 9.87
C ASP A 442 12.85 1.99 10.43
N GLY A 443 13.11 2.14 11.73
CA GLY A 443 14.34 1.70 12.39
C GLY A 443 14.65 0.20 12.18
N PRO A 444 13.73 -0.71 12.52
CA PRO A 444 13.89 -2.16 12.30
C PRO A 444 14.08 -2.52 10.82
N ILE A 445 13.35 -1.88 9.90
CA ILE A 445 13.49 -2.11 8.45
C ILE A 445 14.86 -1.62 7.95
N ARG A 446 15.35 -0.49 8.44
CA ARG A 446 16.71 -0.01 8.14
C ARG A 446 17.80 -0.93 8.68
N TYR A 447 17.58 -1.52 9.85
CA TYR A 447 18.49 -2.53 10.39
C TYR A 447 18.60 -3.73 9.43
N LEU A 448 17.46 -4.24 8.94
CA LEU A 448 17.43 -5.28 7.92
C LEU A 448 18.16 -4.85 6.63
N LEU A 449 17.96 -3.61 6.15
CA LEU A 449 18.69 -3.08 4.99
C LEU A 449 20.20 -3.07 5.22
N PHE A 450 20.67 -2.68 6.42
CA PHE A 450 22.10 -2.69 6.74
C PHE A 450 22.67 -4.10 6.85
N ASP A 451 21.90 -5.06 7.33
CA ASP A 451 22.35 -6.46 7.33
C ASP A 451 22.45 -7.02 5.89
N LEU A 452 21.53 -6.64 4.99
CA LEU A 452 21.65 -6.98 3.56
C LEU A 452 22.85 -6.31 2.89
N GLU A 453 23.10 -5.03 3.20
CA GLU A 453 24.30 -4.30 2.74
C GLU A 453 25.59 -4.96 3.24
N ARG A 454 25.58 -5.51 4.46
CA ARG A 454 26.73 -6.23 5.02
C ARG A 454 27.12 -7.43 4.18
N GLU A 455 26.16 -8.15 3.60
CA GLU A 455 26.41 -9.29 2.73
C GLU A 455 26.61 -8.93 1.25
N PHE A 456 26.47 -7.67 0.83
CA PHE A 456 26.69 -7.27 -0.57
C PHE A 456 28.17 -7.44 -0.99
N PRO A 457 28.48 -8.01 -2.18
CA PRO A 457 27.62 -8.46 -3.29
C PRO A 457 27.25 -9.96 -3.27
N PHE A 458 27.41 -10.66 -2.13
CA PHE A 458 27.04 -12.07 -2.02
C PHE A 458 25.52 -12.27 -2.07
N ARG A 459 24.75 -11.42 -1.39
CA ARG A 459 23.26 -11.43 -1.37
C ARG A 459 22.68 -10.21 -2.10
N SER A 460 23.02 -10.10 -3.39
CA SER A 460 22.72 -8.91 -4.21
C SER A 460 21.23 -8.75 -4.52
N VAL A 461 20.52 -9.83 -4.85
CA VAL A 461 19.13 -9.74 -5.32
C VAL A 461 18.21 -9.10 -4.27
N GLU A 462 18.23 -9.60 -3.04
CA GLU A 462 17.43 -9.13 -1.92
C GLU A 462 17.74 -7.67 -1.58
N PHE A 463 19.03 -7.35 -1.49
CA PHE A 463 19.51 -6.01 -1.20
C PHE A 463 19.04 -4.99 -2.25
N ILE A 464 19.23 -5.30 -3.53
CA ILE A 464 18.94 -4.39 -4.62
C ILE A 464 17.42 -4.27 -4.84
N ARG A 465 16.65 -5.35 -4.67
CA ARG A 465 15.17 -5.30 -4.74
C ARG A 465 14.61 -4.33 -3.71
N LEU A 466 15.09 -4.41 -2.46
CA LEU A 466 14.65 -3.50 -1.41
C LEU A 466 15.04 -2.05 -1.73
N LEU A 467 16.30 -1.80 -2.13
CA LEU A 467 16.73 -0.45 -2.53
C LEU A 467 15.93 0.12 -3.71
N ALA A 468 15.58 -0.70 -4.69
CA ALA A 468 14.75 -0.29 -5.81
C ALA A 468 13.36 0.15 -5.34
N SER A 469 12.74 -0.58 -4.41
CA SER A 469 11.44 -0.19 -3.86
C SER A 469 11.49 1.12 -3.05
N LEU A 470 12.64 1.41 -2.40
CA LEU A 470 12.87 2.58 -1.56
C LEU A 470 13.28 3.85 -2.34
N SER A 471 13.29 3.79 -3.67
CA SER A 471 13.76 4.88 -4.54
C SER A 471 12.61 5.66 -5.21
N GLU A 472 11.37 5.51 -4.76
CA GLU A 472 10.22 6.21 -5.36
C GLU A 472 10.27 7.71 -4.99
N GLY A 473 10.46 8.58 -5.98
CA GLY A 473 10.57 10.02 -5.78
C GLY A 473 11.99 10.56 -5.88
N SER A 474 12.09 11.89 -6.07
CA SER A 474 13.38 12.52 -6.42
C SER A 474 14.39 12.48 -5.27
N TRP A 475 13.94 12.76 -4.04
CA TRP A 475 14.78 12.75 -2.85
C TRP A 475 15.11 11.33 -2.36
N PRO A 476 14.16 10.37 -2.29
CA PRO A 476 14.48 8.97 -1.99
C PRO A 476 15.48 8.33 -2.97
N ALA A 477 15.35 8.59 -4.28
CA ALA A 477 16.33 8.13 -5.26
C ALA A 477 17.74 8.67 -5.00
N GLU A 478 17.86 9.94 -4.59
CA GLU A 478 19.14 10.51 -4.18
C GLU A 478 19.70 9.82 -2.93
N CYS A 479 18.84 9.54 -1.95
CA CYS A 479 19.22 8.85 -0.73
C CYS A 479 19.75 7.43 -1.01
N VAL A 480 19.07 6.67 -1.88
CA VAL A 480 19.51 5.34 -2.32
C VAL A 480 20.88 5.41 -3.01
N TYR A 481 21.06 6.33 -3.96
CA TYR A 481 22.35 6.50 -4.61
C TYR A 481 23.46 6.87 -3.62
N ASN A 482 23.21 7.85 -2.74
CA ASN A 482 24.16 8.27 -1.71
C ASN A 482 24.48 7.16 -0.71
N PHE A 483 23.51 6.30 -0.41
CA PHE A 483 23.71 5.13 0.45
C PHE A 483 24.63 4.10 -0.21
N LEU A 484 24.40 3.79 -1.49
CA LEU A 484 25.27 2.90 -2.28
C LEU A 484 26.65 3.50 -2.52
N ASP A 485 26.75 4.80 -2.75
CA ASP A 485 28.06 5.43 -3.01
C ASP A 485 28.94 5.44 -1.77
N LYS A 486 28.32 5.58 -0.59
CA LYS A 486 29.00 5.57 0.71
C LYS A 486 29.16 4.17 1.30
N SER A 487 28.51 3.15 0.75
CA SER A 487 28.73 1.78 1.20
C SER A 487 30.13 1.33 0.79
N VAL A 488 30.85 0.78 1.77
CA VAL A 488 32.26 0.38 1.61
C VAL A 488 32.47 -1.01 2.19
N GLY A 489 33.30 -1.79 1.53
CA GLY A 489 33.57 -3.18 1.86
C GLY A 489 32.86 -4.14 0.92
N ILE A 490 33.44 -5.33 0.80
CA ILE A 490 32.98 -6.36 -0.13
C ILE A 490 32.87 -7.67 0.61
N SER A 491 31.72 -8.32 0.52
CA SER A 491 31.51 -9.62 1.13
C SER A 491 31.64 -10.76 0.12
N THR A 492 32.43 -11.78 0.48
CA THR A 492 32.61 -12.97 -0.35
C THR A 492 32.91 -14.20 0.51
N LEU A 493 32.72 -15.38 -0.07
CA LEU A 493 33.07 -16.64 0.57
C LEU A 493 34.59 -16.79 0.60
N PHE A 494 35.11 -17.21 1.74
CA PHE A 494 36.54 -17.37 1.95
C PHE A 494 36.83 -18.63 2.77
N ASP A 495 37.80 -19.41 2.30
CA ASP A 495 38.31 -20.57 3.03
C ASP A 495 39.33 -20.12 4.08
N ILE A 496 38.94 -20.25 5.34
CA ILE A 496 39.69 -19.85 6.52
C ILE A 496 40.69 -20.96 6.85
N THR A 497 41.98 -20.67 6.72
CA THR A 497 43.09 -21.55 7.09
C THR A 497 43.79 -21.00 8.34
N SER A 498 44.64 -21.80 8.98
CA SER A 498 45.42 -21.35 10.14
C SER A 498 46.25 -20.11 9.84
N ASP A 499 46.71 -19.97 8.60
CA ASP A 499 47.62 -18.91 8.16
C ASP A 499 46.89 -17.62 7.79
N SER A 500 45.55 -17.64 7.70
CA SER A 500 44.74 -16.46 7.39
C SER A 500 44.09 -15.82 8.61
N ARG A 501 44.19 -16.42 9.81
CA ARG A 501 43.65 -15.85 11.06
C ARG A 501 44.63 -14.84 11.67
N VAL A 502 44.12 -13.67 12.04
CA VAL A 502 44.93 -12.61 12.66
C VAL A 502 45.17 -12.88 14.15
N ASP A 503 44.18 -13.48 14.83
CA ASP A 503 44.25 -13.93 16.23
C ASP A 503 43.18 -15.02 16.47
N ASP A 504 43.51 -16.07 17.24
CA ASP A 504 42.63 -17.23 17.51
C ASP A 504 41.34 -16.85 18.26
N ALA A 505 41.36 -15.73 18.99
CA ALA A 505 40.19 -15.18 19.68
C ALA A 505 39.38 -14.18 18.82
N SER A 506 39.90 -13.74 17.67
CA SER A 506 39.28 -12.70 16.83
C SER A 506 38.49 -13.29 15.66
N GLN A 507 37.34 -12.68 15.31
CA GLN A 507 36.61 -12.96 14.07
C GLN A 507 37.27 -12.31 12.83
N LEU A 508 38.59 -12.11 12.84
CA LEU A 508 39.34 -11.38 11.83
C LEU A 508 40.24 -12.30 11.01
N VAL A 509 40.21 -12.10 9.70
CA VAL A 509 41.06 -12.79 8.73
C VAL A 509 41.83 -11.78 7.88
N GLU A 510 42.95 -12.21 7.32
CA GLU A 510 43.77 -11.39 6.43
C GLU A 510 44.14 -12.18 5.16
N THR A 511 44.07 -11.52 4.00
CA THR A 511 44.44 -12.14 2.74
C THR A 511 45.97 -12.26 2.61
N SER A 512 46.51 -13.46 2.40
CA SER A 512 47.95 -13.63 2.13
C SER A 512 48.33 -13.37 0.67
N ARG A 513 47.35 -13.40 -0.24
CA ARG A 513 47.48 -13.17 -1.69
C ARG A 513 46.33 -12.28 -2.18
N PRO A 514 46.48 -11.60 -3.34
CA PRO A 514 45.37 -10.90 -3.95
C PRO A 514 44.18 -11.85 -4.17
N LEU A 515 43.00 -11.45 -3.71
CA LEU A 515 41.78 -12.24 -3.73
C LEU A 515 40.90 -11.80 -4.91
N GLN A 516 40.58 -12.75 -5.77
CA GLN A 516 39.58 -12.58 -6.83
C GLN A 516 38.20 -12.80 -6.22
N ILE A 517 37.23 -11.95 -6.58
CA ILE A 517 35.86 -12.06 -6.07
C ILE A 517 35.01 -12.79 -7.11
N PRO A 518 34.44 -13.97 -6.80
CA PRO A 518 33.50 -14.63 -7.68
C PRO A 518 32.31 -13.71 -8.02
N GLY A 519 31.96 -13.61 -9.30
CA GLY A 519 30.86 -12.75 -9.77
C GLY A 519 31.21 -11.26 -9.97
N LEU A 520 32.47 -10.89 -9.70
CA LEU A 520 33.04 -9.56 -10.01
C LEU A 520 34.37 -9.73 -10.75
N GLU A 521 34.32 -10.28 -11.97
CA GLU A 521 35.54 -10.47 -12.77
C GLU A 521 36.20 -9.11 -13.03
N GLY A 522 37.52 -9.07 -12.84
CA GLY A 522 38.33 -7.87 -12.98
C GLY A 522 38.43 -6.99 -11.73
N LEU A 523 37.73 -7.34 -10.64
CA LEU A 523 37.94 -6.73 -9.32
C LEU A 523 38.82 -7.62 -8.44
N VAL A 524 39.92 -7.05 -7.94
CA VAL A 524 40.91 -7.77 -7.12
C VAL A 524 41.10 -7.06 -5.79
N ILE A 525 40.83 -7.76 -4.69
CA ILE A 525 41.17 -7.30 -3.34
C ILE A 525 42.68 -7.51 -3.15
N PRO A 526 43.46 -6.48 -2.80
CA PRO A 526 44.89 -6.61 -2.55
C PRO A 526 45.23 -7.61 -1.44
N SER A 527 46.45 -8.15 -1.48
CA SER A 527 47.01 -8.89 -0.35
C SER A 527 47.12 -8.00 0.90
N ASN A 528 47.11 -8.63 2.07
CA ASN A 528 47.14 -8.01 3.40
C ASN A 528 45.92 -7.14 3.69
N THR A 529 44.79 -7.45 3.06
CA THR A 529 43.52 -6.80 3.33
C THR A 529 42.83 -7.56 4.45
N ARG A 530 42.35 -6.82 5.44
CA ARG A 530 41.63 -7.40 6.58
C ARG A 530 40.19 -7.65 6.22
N GLY A 531 39.64 -8.72 6.77
CA GLY A 531 38.25 -9.10 6.63
C GLY A 531 37.67 -9.53 7.97
N ARG A 532 36.39 -9.24 8.17
CA ARG A 532 35.62 -9.69 9.32
C ARG A 532 34.73 -10.86 8.92
N ILE A 533 34.81 -11.96 9.65
CA ILE A 533 33.92 -13.11 9.46
C ILE A 533 32.52 -12.69 9.93
N LEU A 534 31.55 -12.70 9.01
CA LEU A 534 30.15 -12.42 9.30
C LEU A 534 29.44 -13.67 9.81
N ARG A 535 29.65 -14.81 9.13
CA ARG A 535 29.10 -16.12 9.50
C ARG A 535 29.95 -17.26 8.94
N LEU A 536 29.93 -18.40 9.62
CA LEU A 536 30.52 -19.65 9.12
C LEU A 536 29.45 -20.43 8.35
N ILE A 537 29.77 -20.82 7.12
CA ILE A 537 28.86 -21.63 6.28
C ILE A 537 29.20 -23.12 6.43
N ASN A 538 30.50 -23.43 6.43
CA ASN A 538 31.03 -24.78 6.64
C ASN A 538 32.13 -24.74 7.73
N GLU A 539 32.71 -25.90 8.07
CA GLU A 539 33.78 -26.02 9.09
C GLU A 539 34.94 -25.04 8.86
N ASN A 540 35.33 -24.81 7.58
CA ASN A 540 36.44 -23.95 7.20
C ASN A 540 36.06 -22.82 6.22
N THR A 541 34.80 -22.67 5.80
CA THR A 541 34.40 -21.63 4.85
C THR A 541 33.51 -20.61 5.56
N GLY A 542 33.93 -19.36 5.57
CA GLY A 542 33.17 -18.25 6.15
C GLY A 542 32.75 -17.24 5.09
N LEU A 543 31.63 -16.56 5.32
CA LEU A 543 31.31 -15.32 4.64
C LEU A 543 32.10 -14.21 5.33
N VAL A 544 32.99 -13.56 4.58
CA VAL A 544 33.91 -12.54 5.09
C VAL A 544 33.64 -11.21 4.41
N ARG A 545 33.48 -10.16 5.21
CA ARG A 545 33.42 -8.77 4.73
C ARG A 545 34.81 -8.15 4.78
N TRP A 546 35.35 -7.84 3.61
CA TRP A 546 36.66 -7.24 3.44
C TRP A 546 36.63 -5.73 3.58
N GLU A 547 37.63 -5.18 4.27
CA GLU A 547 37.86 -3.73 4.43
C GLU A 547 38.46 -3.14 3.14
N TYR A 548 37.70 -3.21 2.03
CA TYR A 548 38.09 -2.69 0.73
C TYR A 548 37.25 -1.48 0.35
N SER A 549 37.89 -0.32 0.21
CA SER A 549 37.24 0.98 0.00
C SER A 549 36.89 1.22 -1.47
N LEU A 550 35.92 0.46 -1.99
CA LEU A 550 35.29 0.73 -3.28
C LEU A 550 33.83 1.10 -3.06
N SER A 551 33.35 2.12 -3.78
CA SER A 551 31.95 2.56 -3.75
C SER A 551 31.04 1.40 -4.16
N GLY A 552 30.00 1.13 -3.36
CA GLY A 552 29.00 0.11 -3.68
C GLY A 552 28.27 0.38 -5.00
N ALA A 553 28.13 1.65 -5.40
CA ALA A 553 27.61 2.01 -6.72
C ALA A 553 28.52 1.52 -7.85
N THR A 554 29.84 1.62 -7.68
CA THR A 554 30.80 1.07 -8.65
C THR A 554 30.79 -0.46 -8.66
N VAL A 555 30.74 -1.10 -7.49
CA VAL A 555 30.60 -2.55 -7.36
C VAL A 555 29.35 -3.04 -8.09
N LEU A 556 28.21 -2.36 -7.94
CA LEU A 556 26.95 -2.68 -8.61
C LEU A 556 27.07 -2.64 -10.14
N ILE A 557 27.77 -1.66 -10.69
CA ILE A 557 27.98 -1.52 -12.14
C ILE A 557 28.90 -2.63 -12.68
N ILE A 558 29.99 -2.95 -11.96
CA ILE A 558 30.87 -4.07 -12.31
C ILE A 558 30.09 -5.40 -12.23
N HIS A 559 29.24 -5.53 -11.22
CA HIS A 559 28.39 -6.70 -11.05
C HIS A 559 27.41 -6.86 -12.21
N LEU A 560 26.75 -5.77 -12.64
CA LEU A 560 25.86 -5.78 -13.79
C LEU A 560 26.56 -6.31 -15.04
N ALA A 561 27.77 -5.84 -15.33
CA ALA A 561 28.53 -6.30 -16.49
C ALA A 561 28.79 -7.83 -16.46
N ASN A 562 29.14 -8.35 -15.29
CA ASN A 562 29.39 -9.78 -15.08
C ASN A 562 28.11 -10.63 -15.16
N VAL A 563 27.02 -10.17 -14.55
CA VAL A 563 25.72 -10.85 -14.54
C VAL A 563 25.15 -10.92 -15.96
N LEU A 564 25.32 -9.86 -16.76
CA LEU A 564 24.94 -9.84 -18.18
C LEU A 564 25.79 -10.80 -19.02
N TYR A 565 27.09 -10.90 -18.74
CA TYR A 565 27.99 -11.83 -19.44
C TYR A 565 27.65 -13.30 -19.13
N THR A 566 27.34 -13.61 -17.88
CA THR A 566 27.00 -14.97 -17.41
C THR A 566 25.57 -15.40 -17.76
N GLY A 567 24.72 -14.48 -18.24
CA GLY A 567 23.34 -14.77 -18.64
C GLY A 567 22.35 -14.93 -17.47
N ASN A 568 22.67 -14.42 -16.27
CA ASN A 568 21.75 -14.46 -15.14
C ASN A 568 20.70 -13.33 -15.24
N ASN A 569 19.67 -13.57 -16.07
CA ASN A 569 18.65 -12.58 -16.38
C ASN A 569 17.85 -12.10 -15.16
N ARG A 570 17.67 -12.91 -14.12
CA ARG A 570 16.91 -12.55 -12.91
C ARG A 570 17.61 -11.45 -12.12
N GLU A 571 18.91 -11.59 -11.92
CA GLU A 571 19.72 -10.62 -11.19
C GLU A 571 19.98 -9.36 -12.02
N ALA A 572 20.24 -9.51 -13.33
CA ALA A 572 20.37 -8.38 -14.25
C ALA A 572 19.10 -7.51 -14.23
N PHE A 573 17.92 -8.14 -14.17
CA PHE A 573 16.64 -7.44 -14.14
C PHE A 573 16.53 -6.54 -12.91
N VAL A 574 16.89 -7.06 -11.73
CA VAL A 574 16.81 -6.32 -10.48
C VAL A 574 17.79 -5.14 -10.47
N ILE A 575 19.02 -5.33 -10.95
CA ILE A 575 20.02 -4.26 -11.04
C ILE A 575 19.55 -3.17 -12.01
N LEU A 576 19.08 -3.56 -13.20
CA LEU A 576 18.58 -2.61 -14.20
C LEU A 576 17.32 -1.88 -13.72
N GLU A 577 16.45 -2.55 -12.96
CA GLU A 577 15.27 -1.90 -12.38
C GLU A 577 15.66 -0.81 -11.38
N LEU A 578 16.63 -1.06 -10.49
CA LEU A 578 17.17 -0.04 -9.60
C LEU A 578 17.74 1.14 -10.40
N LEU A 579 18.61 0.87 -11.38
CA LEU A 579 19.21 1.93 -12.21
C LEU A 579 18.14 2.75 -12.94
N ARG A 580 17.12 2.09 -13.51
CA ARG A 580 15.99 2.72 -14.19
C ARG A 580 15.24 3.69 -13.28
N ARG A 581 14.94 3.26 -12.05
CA ARG A 581 14.25 4.11 -11.07
C ARG A 581 15.11 5.31 -10.68
N LEU A 582 16.38 5.09 -10.35
CA LEU A 582 17.33 6.15 -9.99
C LEU A 582 17.42 7.25 -11.07
N VAL A 583 17.59 6.86 -12.34
CA VAL A 583 17.69 7.83 -13.46
C VAL A 583 16.34 8.44 -13.85
N THR A 584 15.23 7.79 -13.49
CA THR A 584 13.88 8.31 -13.74
C THR A 584 13.54 9.44 -12.78
N PHE A 585 13.85 9.28 -11.50
CA PHE A 585 13.42 10.21 -10.46
C PHE A 585 14.42 11.34 -10.18
N ASN A 586 15.72 11.17 -10.43
CA ASN A 586 16.72 12.18 -10.08
C ASN A 586 17.78 12.40 -11.18
N ARG A 587 17.83 13.63 -11.71
CA ARG A 587 18.81 14.03 -12.75
C ARG A 587 20.24 14.14 -12.23
N ALA A 588 20.45 14.51 -10.96
CA ALA A 588 21.79 14.58 -10.37
C ALA A 588 22.42 13.18 -10.28
N VAL A 589 21.59 12.17 -9.99
CA VAL A 589 22.02 10.76 -10.01
C VAL A 589 22.44 10.35 -11.43
N CYS A 590 21.75 10.80 -12.49
CA CYS A 590 22.18 10.55 -13.88
C CYS A 590 23.61 11.04 -14.14
N PHE A 591 23.94 12.27 -13.72
CA PHE A 591 25.30 12.81 -13.89
C PHE A 591 26.32 12.02 -13.07
N SER A 592 25.96 11.63 -11.86
CA SER A 592 26.85 10.87 -10.98
C SER A 592 27.14 9.48 -11.53
N LEU A 593 26.12 8.78 -12.06
CA LEU A 593 26.28 7.49 -12.76
C LEU A 593 27.15 7.61 -14.01
N LEU A 594 27.00 8.68 -14.81
CA LEU A 594 27.83 8.91 -16.00
C LEU A 594 29.30 9.18 -15.67
N ASN A 595 29.60 9.62 -14.45
CA ASN A 595 30.95 9.87 -13.97
C ASN A 595 31.60 8.64 -13.32
N ILE A 596 30.88 7.53 -13.16
CA ILE A 596 31.48 6.26 -12.72
C ILE A 596 32.33 5.73 -13.87
N SER A 597 33.64 5.91 -13.74
CA SER A 597 34.66 5.20 -14.50
C SER A 597 35.40 4.25 -13.57
N HIS A 598 35.53 2.99 -13.98
CA HIS A 598 36.38 2.03 -13.30
C HIS A 598 37.36 1.43 -14.30
N PHE A 599 38.63 1.35 -13.89
CA PHE A 599 39.68 0.73 -14.68
C PHE A 599 39.70 -0.76 -14.39
N PHE A 600 39.46 -1.59 -15.40
CA PHE A 600 39.71 -3.02 -15.29
C PHE A 600 41.22 -3.27 -15.40
N HIS A 601 41.78 -4.06 -14.47
CA HIS A 601 43.13 -4.60 -14.63
C HIS A 601 43.05 -5.95 -15.34
N GLU A 602 43.31 -5.96 -16.66
CA GLU A 602 43.57 -7.20 -17.37
C GLU A 602 44.94 -7.76 -16.97
N ASN A 603 44.97 -9.01 -16.49
CA ASN A 603 46.22 -9.75 -16.33
C ASN A 603 46.72 -10.22 -17.70
N GLY A 604 47.48 -9.36 -18.39
CA GLY A 604 48.27 -9.76 -19.54
C GLY A 604 49.39 -10.72 -19.12
N SER A 605 49.42 -11.93 -19.69
CA SER A 605 50.57 -12.81 -19.55
C SER A 605 51.78 -12.16 -20.21
N TYR A 606 52.87 -11.99 -19.45
CA TYR A 606 54.24 -11.68 -19.86
C TYR A 606 54.41 -10.96 -21.22
N MET A 607 54.77 -9.67 -21.10
CA MET A 607 55.29 -8.72 -22.10
C MET A 607 54.26 -7.77 -22.73
N ASP A 608 54.35 -6.53 -22.23
CA ASP A 608 53.94 -5.24 -22.78
C ASP A 608 52.46 -4.84 -22.92
N GLU A 609 52.25 -3.56 -22.56
CA GLU A 609 51.03 -2.73 -22.55
C GLU A 609 49.93 -3.07 -21.54
N LYS A 610 49.92 -2.33 -20.42
CA LYS A 610 48.71 -2.10 -19.60
C LYS A 610 47.64 -1.46 -20.49
N LEU A 611 46.74 -2.25 -21.04
CA LEU A 611 45.54 -1.73 -21.68
C LEU A 611 44.51 -1.43 -20.57
N GLU A 612 44.54 -0.19 -20.04
CA GLU A 612 43.49 0.31 -19.16
C GLU A 612 42.22 0.52 -20.01
N SER A 613 41.27 -0.42 -19.94
CA SER A 613 39.95 -0.22 -20.53
C SER A 613 39.09 0.61 -19.55
N ASP A 614 38.85 1.87 -19.92
CA ASP A 614 37.85 2.72 -19.26
C ASP A 614 36.46 2.20 -19.62
N VAL A 615 35.86 1.42 -18.73
CA VAL A 615 34.51 0.89 -18.94
C VAL A 615 33.52 1.81 -18.25
N ARG A 616 32.69 2.46 -19.06
CA ARG A 616 31.69 3.42 -18.59
C ARG A 616 30.33 2.74 -18.52
N VAL A 617 29.47 3.24 -17.63
CA VAL A 617 28.10 2.73 -17.43
C VAL A 617 27.32 2.61 -18.74
N VAL A 618 27.46 3.60 -19.63
CA VAL A 618 26.80 3.61 -20.95
C VAL A 618 27.26 2.46 -21.83
N ASP A 619 28.56 2.12 -21.80
CA ASP A 619 29.13 1.03 -22.61
C ASP A 619 28.58 -0.33 -22.14
N ILE A 620 28.45 -0.53 -20.81
CA ILE A 620 27.85 -1.74 -20.22
C ILE A 620 26.37 -1.87 -20.63
N ILE A 621 25.60 -0.79 -20.54
CA ILE A 621 24.18 -0.81 -20.89
C ILE A 621 24.00 -1.02 -22.40
N CYS A 622 24.80 -0.39 -23.25
CA CYS A 622 24.78 -0.62 -24.70
C CYS A 622 25.11 -2.08 -25.05
N ASN A 623 26.12 -2.67 -24.40
CA ASN A 623 26.46 -4.07 -24.59
C ASN A 623 25.30 -5.00 -24.19
N SER A 624 24.60 -4.70 -23.09
CA SER A 624 23.43 -5.47 -22.67
C SER A 624 22.36 -5.57 -23.76
N VAL A 625 22.09 -4.47 -24.48
CA VAL A 625 21.09 -4.46 -25.56
C VAL A 625 21.48 -5.42 -26.69
N ARG A 626 22.77 -5.62 -26.95
CA ARG A 626 23.27 -6.47 -28.05
C ARG A 626 23.36 -7.95 -27.69
N THR A 627 23.66 -8.27 -26.43
CA THR A 627 23.98 -9.64 -26.00
C THR A 627 22.75 -10.42 -25.53
N LEU A 628 21.64 -9.75 -25.26
CA LEU A 628 20.42 -10.38 -24.75
C LEU A 628 19.68 -11.19 -25.81
N THR A 629 19.10 -12.31 -25.38
CA THR A 629 18.31 -13.23 -26.21
C THR A 629 16.94 -12.64 -26.56
N PHE A 630 16.38 -13.04 -27.72
CA PHE A 630 15.02 -12.64 -28.15
C PHE A 630 13.89 -13.42 -27.44
N ASP A 631 14.11 -13.84 -26.19
CA ASP A 631 13.04 -14.40 -25.35
C ASP A 631 12.33 -13.30 -24.56
N SER A 632 11.24 -13.63 -23.87
CA SER A 632 10.45 -12.66 -23.10
C SER A 632 11.26 -11.96 -22.00
N SER A 633 12.24 -12.65 -21.41
CA SER A 633 13.09 -12.09 -20.36
C SER A 633 14.13 -11.12 -20.92
N GLY A 634 14.79 -11.50 -22.03
CA GLY A 634 15.74 -10.65 -22.73
C GLY A 634 15.07 -9.43 -23.34
N ALA A 635 13.84 -9.56 -23.85
CA ALA A 635 13.04 -8.43 -24.32
C ALA A 635 12.74 -7.41 -23.20
N ALA A 636 12.38 -7.87 -22.01
CA ALA A 636 12.15 -6.99 -20.86
C ALA A 636 13.43 -6.26 -20.43
N LEU A 637 14.57 -6.98 -20.38
CA LEU A 637 15.88 -6.41 -20.07
C LEU A 637 16.32 -5.37 -21.10
N MET A 638 16.16 -5.67 -22.40
CA MET A 638 16.44 -4.73 -23.49
C MET A 638 15.59 -3.46 -23.38
N ALA A 639 14.29 -3.60 -23.08
CA ALA A 639 13.39 -2.46 -22.90
C ALA A 639 13.84 -1.55 -21.74
N MET A 640 14.25 -2.13 -20.60
CA MET A 640 14.77 -1.36 -19.47
C MET A 640 16.11 -0.68 -19.82
N ALA A 641 17.02 -1.38 -20.48
CA ALA A 641 18.30 -0.82 -20.91
C ALA A 641 18.10 0.38 -21.85
N ILE A 642 17.17 0.27 -22.82
CA ILE A 642 16.82 1.37 -23.74
C ILE A 642 16.19 2.54 -22.98
N ASP A 643 15.30 2.29 -22.02
CA ASP A 643 14.70 3.36 -21.21
C ASP A 643 15.75 4.10 -20.38
N ILE A 644 16.68 3.36 -19.74
CA ILE A 644 17.81 3.97 -19.02
C ILE A 644 18.64 4.85 -19.96
N LEU A 645 19.03 4.33 -21.13
CA LEU A 645 19.79 5.11 -22.12
C LEU A 645 19.03 6.36 -22.57
N ALA A 646 17.71 6.28 -22.77
CA ALA A 646 16.89 7.43 -23.13
C ALA A 646 16.88 8.50 -22.02
N LYS A 647 16.81 8.09 -20.75
CA LYS A 647 16.86 8.98 -19.58
C LYS A 647 18.24 9.64 -19.43
N LEU A 648 19.31 8.86 -19.56
CA LEU A 648 20.68 9.35 -19.54
C LEU A 648 20.95 10.31 -20.71
N LEU A 649 20.47 9.99 -21.91
CA LEU A 649 20.59 10.83 -23.10
C LEU A 649 19.93 12.20 -22.91
N ARG A 650 18.76 12.25 -22.26
CA ARG A 650 18.10 13.52 -21.91
C ARG A 650 18.91 14.37 -20.93
N CYS A 651 19.75 13.75 -20.10
CA CYS A 651 20.56 14.44 -19.10
C CYS A 651 21.91 14.90 -19.66
N SER A 652 22.61 14.04 -20.41
CA SER A 652 23.91 14.37 -21.02
C SER A 652 24.01 13.85 -22.47
N PRO A 653 23.41 14.56 -23.44
CA PRO A 653 23.42 14.15 -24.84
C PRO A 653 24.84 13.97 -25.40
N SER A 654 25.77 14.85 -25.01
CA SER A 654 27.15 14.87 -25.50
C SER A 654 27.96 13.65 -25.06
N ASN A 655 27.65 13.07 -23.89
CA ASN A 655 28.36 11.90 -23.39
C ASN A 655 27.72 10.60 -23.90
N VAL A 656 26.38 10.54 -23.96
CA VAL A 656 25.66 9.31 -24.27
C VAL A 656 25.55 9.06 -25.77
N ALA A 657 25.23 10.07 -26.58
CA ALA A 657 24.99 9.88 -28.01
C ALA A 657 26.18 9.30 -28.78
N PRO A 658 27.44 9.75 -28.57
CA PRO A 658 28.58 9.18 -29.28
C PRO A 658 28.81 7.70 -28.95
N MET A 659 28.56 7.30 -27.69
CA MET A 659 28.75 5.91 -27.24
C MET A 659 27.66 5.00 -27.84
N VAL A 660 26.39 5.44 -27.79
CA VAL A 660 25.28 4.70 -28.39
C VAL A 660 25.48 4.51 -29.91
N LEU A 661 25.97 5.54 -30.60
CA LEU A 661 26.31 5.46 -32.03
C LEU A 661 27.50 4.54 -32.29
N LYS A 662 28.54 4.58 -31.45
CA LYS A 662 29.70 3.69 -31.57
C LYS A 662 29.29 2.22 -31.41
N GLU A 663 28.40 1.93 -30.47
CA GLU A 663 27.97 0.57 -30.16
C GLU A 663 26.92 0.00 -31.12
N ASN A 664 26.39 0.81 -32.06
CA ASN A 664 25.45 0.38 -33.11
C ASN A 664 24.24 -0.42 -32.59
N ILE A 665 23.66 -0.02 -31.44
CA ILE A 665 22.54 -0.76 -30.81
C ILE A 665 21.27 -0.89 -31.69
N PHE A 666 21.17 -0.09 -32.75
CA PHE A 666 20.05 -0.12 -33.71
C PHE A 666 20.33 -0.96 -34.97
N ASP A 667 21.55 -1.48 -35.12
CA ASP A 667 21.95 -2.32 -36.25
C ASP A 667 22.00 -3.80 -35.82
N MET A 668 20.82 -4.35 -35.52
CA MET A 668 20.66 -5.73 -35.04
C MET A 668 20.74 -6.79 -36.17
N THR A 669 21.52 -6.53 -37.23
CA THR A 669 21.71 -7.47 -38.35
C THR A 669 23.02 -8.25 -38.22
N SER A 670 23.07 -9.28 -37.36
CA SER A 670 23.86 -10.52 -37.57
C SER A 670 23.93 -11.38 -36.30
N GLY A 671 22.84 -12.09 -35.99
CA GLY A 671 22.98 -13.34 -35.24
C GLY A 671 23.67 -14.38 -36.12
N SER A 672 24.84 -14.87 -35.71
CA SER A 672 25.53 -15.97 -36.38
C SER A 672 24.71 -17.25 -36.25
N GLY A 673 23.96 -17.63 -37.29
CA GLY A 673 23.16 -18.85 -37.26
C GLY A 673 22.26 -19.14 -38.46
N VAL A 674 22.46 -18.50 -39.61
CA VAL A 674 21.73 -18.84 -40.84
C VAL A 674 22.71 -19.36 -41.89
N PRO A 675 22.53 -20.56 -42.47
CA PRO A 675 23.42 -21.08 -43.50
C PRO A 675 23.36 -20.18 -44.74
N GLU A 676 24.53 -19.94 -45.33
CA GLU A 676 24.72 -19.15 -46.54
C GLU A 676 23.66 -19.45 -47.61
N CYS A 677 22.83 -18.46 -47.89
CA CYS A 677 22.16 -18.36 -49.18
C CYS A 677 22.51 -16.99 -49.75
N GLY A 678 23.36 -17.00 -50.77
CA GLY A 678 24.01 -15.83 -51.31
C GLY A 678 23.04 -14.80 -51.88
N TYR A 679 22.77 -13.75 -51.13
CA TYR A 679 22.38 -12.45 -51.66
C TYR A 679 23.05 -11.36 -50.82
N ASN A 680 24.03 -10.69 -51.43
CA ASN A 680 24.59 -9.45 -50.92
C ASN A 680 23.47 -8.41 -50.83
N ILE A 681 23.00 -8.11 -49.63
CA ILE A 681 22.26 -6.88 -49.35
C ILE A 681 22.99 -6.17 -48.20
N SER A 682 23.86 -5.25 -48.58
CA SER A 682 24.32 -4.18 -47.72
C SER A 682 23.11 -3.29 -47.35
N LEU A 683 22.60 -3.39 -46.13
CA LEU A 683 21.62 -2.45 -45.58
C LEU A 683 22.29 -1.44 -44.65
N SER A 684 23.30 -0.72 -45.16
CA SER A 684 23.65 0.59 -44.62
C SER A 684 22.63 1.60 -45.16
N GLY A 685 21.52 1.80 -44.43
CA GLY A 685 20.39 2.60 -44.89
C GLY A 685 19.80 3.47 -43.79
N SER A 686 20.45 4.62 -43.53
CA SER A 686 19.89 5.86 -42.99
C SER A 686 18.65 5.77 -42.08
N TRP A 687 18.85 5.85 -40.77
CA TRP A 687 17.86 6.45 -39.87
C TRP A 687 17.97 7.98 -39.93
N SER A 688 17.86 8.54 -41.13
CA SER A 688 17.60 9.98 -41.30
C SER A 688 16.09 10.16 -41.21
N LEU A 689 15.64 10.66 -40.06
CA LEU A 689 14.31 11.24 -39.84
C LEU A 689 13.88 12.02 -41.08
N SER A 690 12.95 11.47 -41.85
CA SER A 690 12.20 12.24 -42.84
C SER A 690 11.23 13.13 -42.06
N GLY A 691 11.71 14.32 -41.70
CA GLY A 691 10.86 15.41 -41.25
C GLY A 691 9.91 15.82 -42.36
N LYS A 692 8.75 15.17 -42.44
CA LYS A 692 7.53 15.64 -43.11
C LYS A 692 6.31 15.03 -42.42
N LEU A 693 5.82 15.74 -41.41
CA LEU A 693 4.42 15.82 -40.94
C LEU A 693 4.46 16.55 -39.58
N ALA A 694 3.95 17.75 -39.36
CA ALA A 694 3.43 18.82 -40.19
C ALA A 694 3.42 20.10 -39.33
N LYS A 695 3.17 21.24 -39.98
CA LYS A 695 2.50 22.38 -39.38
C LYS A 695 1.21 21.98 -38.68
#